data_AF-G0VAP8-F1
#
_entry.id   AF-G0VAP8-F1
#
_cell.length_a   1.000
_cell.length_b   1.000
_cell.length_c   1.000
_cell.angle_alpha   90.00
_cell.angle_beta   90.00
_cell.angle_gamma   90.00
#
_symmetry.space_group_name_H-M   'P 1'
#
loop_
_entity.id
_entity.type
_entity.pdbx_description
1 polymer ?
#
loop_
_entity_poly.entity_id
_entity_poly.type
_entity_poly.pdbx_seq_one_letter_code
_entity_poly.pdbx_strand_id
1 'polypeptide(L)'
;MDTSVYNHALELWVKADLSNLQKELDSNIIEVKNKETKSLESRKFLATETKKFKKLQGDEKLNQINKIIKHYQHEVDDLTQRSKFSEQIVIEIYSRMSEAPDPKPLLQNSIEKLSKVEDNKELKEKITVLEDKLAKYADYENLKSRLLDLEQNSAVTLSKRLTAKEQELSSKWEEKQRNWKERENELNKKLVTLQTNNKLLEDKISKQVDIEEPTENTKPNADTNKPSQDAASSTNSTKSAAEFSLLVQELESAQSRILQLEERNETLNGELSKATSTEEKESVLYTKDLKINELESENALLSASFERERNNLSNIKTELQEEISQLKNESTSVKSELETVRRKLNNYSDYNQIKEELSTLKKIEFGADDNDSEEELVIVHGTESSKLESSLLSANKKLQSSLAELRVENIKSIEENKSLKEHLTELNKKIENLESLNSKLELDLERFDDIDQKFNDNASMISGVTRQMNNRGEHVGRLSPTSSIVGIPEDAELTTSNSASILPIITKQRDRFRTRNMDLEKQLRQGVLERTKMKADMSKLKADNSKLYERVRFLSSYKPDSGKASVTIQDSHDTEAQYSNIYEESLHPLANFKQQELDYYKRNKLSVLEKLFLTFARVILQNKATRAAFLFYCLALHGLVFLMSMYVINISGYMTPEVGIVQTTTSATSHGSDTHAAAAAAAVNQQLLNDLPAGFQ
;
A
#
# COMPACT_ATOMS: atom_id res chain seq x y z
N MET A 1 2.12 -34.40 -1.25
CA MET A 1 0.73 -34.03 -0.91
C MET A 1 0.53 -32.59 -1.33
N ASP A 2 0.07 -32.43 -2.56
CA ASP A 2 0.77 -31.56 -3.49
C ASP A 2 0.24 -30.14 -3.43
N THR A 3 1.11 -29.21 -3.07
CA THR A 3 0.92 -27.77 -3.30
C THR A 3 0.47 -27.48 -4.73
N SER A 4 0.83 -28.35 -5.69
CA SER A 4 0.32 -28.36 -7.06
C SER A 4 -1.21 -28.40 -7.14
N VAL A 5 -1.91 -29.23 -6.36
CA VAL A 5 -3.38 -29.31 -6.38
C VAL A 5 -4.01 -28.03 -5.81
N TYR A 6 -3.41 -27.46 -4.76
CA TYR A 6 -3.85 -26.19 -4.19
C TYR A 6 -3.60 -25.02 -5.14
N ASN A 7 -2.44 -24.99 -5.80
CA ASN A 7 -2.10 -23.96 -6.77
C ASN A 7 -2.98 -24.05 -8.01
N HIS A 8 -3.25 -25.26 -8.50
CA HIS A 8 -4.16 -25.47 -9.63
C HIS A 8 -5.60 -25.09 -9.29
N ALA A 9 -6.09 -25.49 -8.11
CA ALA A 9 -7.40 -25.07 -7.63
C ALA A 9 -7.48 -23.55 -7.47
N LEU A 10 -6.44 -22.93 -6.90
CA LEU A 10 -6.36 -21.48 -6.76
C LEU A 10 -6.34 -20.79 -8.13
N GLU A 11 -5.59 -21.30 -9.10
CA GLU A 11 -5.57 -20.78 -10.47
C GLU A 11 -6.96 -20.88 -11.13
N LEU A 12 -7.68 -21.98 -10.94
CA LEU A 12 -9.05 -22.15 -11.44
C LEU A 12 -10.04 -21.20 -10.76
N TRP A 13 -9.93 -21.00 -9.43
CA TRP A 13 -10.77 -20.05 -8.70
C TRP A 13 -10.44 -18.59 -9.03
N VAL A 14 -9.18 -18.29 -9.35
CA VAL A 14 -8.76 -16.98 -9.87
C VAL A 14 -9.31 -16.75 -11.27
N LYS A 15 -9.29 -17.77 -12.14
CA LYS A 15 -9.89 -17.70 -13.49
C LYS A 15 -11.41 -17.58 -13.44
N ALA A 16 -12.07 -18.24 -12.49
CA ALA A 16 -13.50 -18.11 -12.27
C ALA A 16 -13.89 -16.69 -11.81
N ASP A 17 -12.97 -15.99 -11.14
CA ASP A 17 -13.09 -14.63 -10.63
C ASP A 17 -14.49 -14.32 -10.10
N LEU A 18 -14.84 -15.00 -9.00
CA LEU A 18 -16.16 -14.92 -8.39
C LEU A 18 -16.59 -13.49 -8.10
N SER A 19 -15.63 -12.59 -7.83
CA SER A 19 -15.88 -11.19 -7.52
C SER A 19 -16.39 -10.39 -8.71
N ASN A 20 -15.79 -10.59 -9.89
CA ASN A 20 -16.26 -9.95 -11.11
C ASN A 20 -17.47 -10.68 -11.68
N LEU A 21 -17.52 -12.01 -11.58
CA LEU A 21 -18.72 -12.79 -11.95
C LEU A 21 -19.94 -12.35 -11.13
N GLN A 22 -19.80 -12.09 -9.84
CA GLN A 22 -20.89 -11.58 -9.01
C GLN A 22 -21.38 -10.20 -9.47
N LYS A 23 -20.46 -9.28 -9.80
CA LYS A 23 -20.83 -7.95 -10.32
C LYS A 23 -21.49 -8.02 -11.69
N GLU A 24 -20.96 -8.84 -12.59
CA GLU A 24 -21.54 -9.11 -13.90
C GLU A 24 -22.94 -9.71 -13.75
N LEU A 25 -23.09 -10.68 -12.84
CA LEU A 25 -24.37 -11.30 -12.53
C LEU A 25 -25.38 -10.30 -11.96
N ASP A 26 -24.98 -9.44 -11.01
CA ASP A 26 -25.85 -8.41 -10.45
C ASP A 26 -26.34 -7.45 -11.55
N SER A 27 -25.45 -7.00 -12.43
CA SER A 27 -25.81 -6.18 -13.59
C SER A 27 -26.76 -6.90 -14.56
N ASN A 28 -26.44 -8.15 -14.88
CA ASN A 28 -27.23 -8.99 -15.78
C ASN A 28 -28.62 -9.27 -15.21
N ILE A 29 -28.75 -9.52 -13.91
CA ILE A 29 -30.04 -9.73 -13.22
C ILE A 29 -30.88 -8.46 -13.27
N ILE A 30 -30.27 -7.28 -13.06
CA ILE A 30 -30.97 -6.00 -13.20
C ILE A 30 -31.48 -5.83 -14.64
N GLU A 31 -30.67 -6.20 -15.64
CA GLU A 31 -31.09 -6.13 -17.04
C GLU A 31 -32.21 -7.13 -17.37
N VAL A 32 -32.15 -8.36 -16.86
CA VAL A 32 -33.25 -9.35 -16.96
C VAL A 32 -34.54 -8.79 -16.38
N LYS A 33 -34.47 -8.18 -15.18
CA LYS A 33 -35.61 -7.55 -14.53
C LYS A 33 -36.17 -6.37 -15.35
N ASN A 34 -35.30 -5.57 -15.97
CA ASN A 34 -35.72 -4.48 -16.85
C ASN A 34 -36.38 -5.01 -18.14
N LYS A 35 -35.92 -6.13 -18.69
CA LYS A 35 -36.58 -6.80 -19.83
C LYS A 35 -37.92 -7.43 -19.41
N GLU A 36 -38.04 -7.90 -18.18
CA GLU A 36 -39.30 -8.35 -17.61
C GLU A 36 -40.33 -7.22 -17.51
N THR A 37 -39.97 -6.08 -16.93
CA THR A 37 -40.86 -4.92 -16.81
C THR A 37 -41.29 -4.38 -18.17
N LYS A 38 -40.36 -4.28 -19.13
CA LYS A 38 -40.67 -3.87 -20.51
C LYS A 38 -41.67 -4.82 -21.19
N SER A 39 -41.51 -6.14 -21.07
CA SER A 39 -42.49 -7.09 -21.62
C SER A 39 -43.86 -6.97 -20.93
N LEU A 40 -43.91 -6.68 -19.61
CA LEU A 40 -45.19 -6.41 -18.94
C LEU A 40 -45.87 -5.13 -19.45
N GLU A 41 -45.10 -4.08 -19.73
CA GLU A 41 -45.61 -2.82 -20.31
C GLU A 41 -46.06 -3.01 -21.76
N SER A 42 -45.26 -3.67 -22.59
CA SER A 42 -45.62 -3.99 -23.97
C SER A 42 -46.85 -4.89 -24.04
N ARG A 43 -46.98 -5.88 -23.16
CA ARG A 43 -48.20 -6.70 -23.04
C ARG A 43 -49.43 -5.87 -22.67
N LYS A 44 -49.31 -4.91 -21.76
CA LYS A 44 -50.40 -3.96 -21.44
C LYS A 44 -50.73 -3.09 -22.64
N PHE A 45 -49.72 -2.55 -23.33
CA PHE A 45 -49.90 -1.73 -24.53
C PHE A 45 -50.63 -2.50 -25.63
N LEU A 46 -50.18 -3.71 -25.95
CA LEU A 46 -50.84 -4.65 -26.88
C LEU A 46 -52.28 -4.93 -26.48
N ALA A 47 -52.56 -5.19 -25.20
CA ALA A 47 -53.93 -5.38 -24.73
C ALA A 47 -54.82 -4.14 -24.96
N THR A 48 -54.28 -2.93 -24.82
CA THR A 48 -55.03 -1.69 -25.10
C THR A 48 -55.21 -1.44 -26.59
N GLU A 49 -54.19 -1.65 -27.42
CA GLU A 49 -54.27 -1.50 -28.88
C GLU A 49 -55.20 -2.56 -29.48
N THR A 50 -55.19 -3.80 -29.00
CA THR A 50 -56.13 -4.85 -29.43
C THR A 50 -57.57 -4.51 -29.04
N LYS A 51 -57.79 -3.90 -27.86
CA LYS A 51 -59.11 -3.39 -27.47
C LYS A 51 -59.58 -2.23 -28.36
N LYS A 52 -58.69 -1.30 -28.73
CA LYS A 52 -58.99 -0.20 -29.66
C LYS A 52 -59.29 -0.75 -31.05
N PHE A 53 -58.45 -1.64 -31.56
CA PHE A 53 -58.60 -2.34 -32.84
C PHE A 53 -59.98 -2.99 -32.99
N LYS A 54 -60.44 -3.68 -31.93
CA LYS A 54 -61.77 -4.33 -31.93
C LYS A 54 -62.93 -3.33 -32.12
N LYS A 55 -62.77 -2.08 -31.68
CA LYS A 55 -63.80 -1.02 -31.70
C LYS A 55 -63.89 -0.22 -33.02
N LEU A 56 -62.92 -0.33 -33.94
CA LEU A 56 -62.96 0.41 -35.22
C LEU A 56 -64.03 -0.15 -36.19
N GLN A 57 -64.30 0.53 -37.30
CA GLN A 57 -65.18 0.06 -38.38
C GLN A 57 -64.42 -0.73 -39.47
N GLY A 58 -65.11 -1.41 -40.39
CA GLY A 58 -64.55 -2.43 -41.30
C GLY A 58 -63.33 -1.98 -42.14
N ASP A 59 -63.40 -0.83 -42.80
CA ASP A 59 -62.30 -0.30 -43.62
C ASP A 59 -61.10 0.18 -42.78
N GLU A 60 -61.36 0.79 -41.64
CA GLU A 60 -60.29 1.23 -40.71
C GLU A 60 -59.61 0.05 -40.02
N LYS A 61 -60.33 -1.06 -39.79
CA LYS A 61 -59.73 -2.31 -39.31
C LYS A 61 -58.74 -2.87 -40.32
N LEU A 62 -59.09 -2.94 -41.61
CA LEU A 62 -58.17 -3.45 -42.63
C LEU A 62 -56.86 -2.65 -42.67
N ASN A 63 -56.92 -1.33 -42.49
CA ASN A 63 -55.74 -0.47 -42.43
C ASN A 63 -54.88 -0.69 -41.16
N GLN A 64 -55.48 -1.06 -40.02
CA GLN A 64 -54.77 -1.24 -38.75
C GLN A 64 -54.32 -2.68 -38.45
N ILE A 65 -54.83 -3.70 -39.15
CA ILE A 65 -54.46 -5.12 -38.97
C ILE A 65 -52.94 -5.32 -39.06
N ASN A 66 -52.32 -4.77 -40.10
CA ASN A 66 -50.87 -4.89 -40.30
C ASN A 66 -50.07 -4.23 -39.17
N LYS A 67 -50.61 -3.16 -38.58
CA LYS A 67 -49.99 -2.49 -37.43
C LYS A 67 -50.07 -3.39 -36.19
N ILE A 68 -51.23 -3.95 -35.86
CA ILE A 68 -51.39 -4.84 -34.69
C ILE A 68 -50.51 -6.09 -34.84
N ILE A 69 -50.49 -6.72 -36.02
CA ILE A 69 -49.67 -7.91 -36.28
C ILE A 69 -48.19 -7.61 -36.04
N LYS A 70 -47.69 -6.47 -36.53
CA LYS A 70 -46.30 -6.05 -36.28
C LYS A 70 -45.99 -5.84 -34.79
N HIS A 71 -46.93 -5.32 -34.00
CA HIS A 71 -46.72 -5.18 -32.56
C HIS A 71 -46.68 -6.55 -31.85
N TYR A 72 -47.51 -7.51 -32.26
CA TYR A 72 -47.47 -8.87 -31.72
C TYR A 72 -46.18 -9.60 -32.12
N GLN A 73 -45.73 -9.44 -33.37
CA GLN A 73 -44.46 -9.97 -33.84
C GLN A 73 -43.30 -9.41 -33.00
N HIS A 74 -43.28 -8.10 -32.80
CA HIS A 74 -42.25 -7.44 -32.01
C HIS A 74 -42.21 -7.95 -30.55
N GLU A 75 -43.36 -8.15 -29.90
CA GLU A 75 -43.40 -8.71 -28.54
C GLU A 75 -42.91 -10.17 -28.48
N VAL A 76 -43.20 -10.98 -29.52
CA VAL A 76 -42.68 -12.35 -29.60
C VAL A 76 -41.17 -12.36 -29.79
N ASP A 77 -40.65 -11.46 -30.63
CA ASP A 77 -39.21 -11.29 -30.85
C ASP A 77 -38.51 -10.82 -29.56
N ASP A 78 -39.07 -9.83 -28.86
CA ASP A 78 -38.55 -9.30 -27.60
C ASP A 78 -38.58 -10.36 -26.49
N LEU A 79 -39.64 -11.15 -26.41
CA LEU A 79 -39.74 -12.27 -25.46
C LEU A 79 -38.69 -13.36 -25.77
N THR A 80 -38.47 -13.66 -27.05
CA THR A 80 -37.45 -14.62 -27.49
C THR A 80 -36.05 -14.11 -27.17
N GLN A 81 -35.79 -12.81 -27.37
CA GLN A 81 -34.53 -12.17 -26.98
C GLN A 81 -34.32 -12.21 -25.46
N ARG A 82 -35.36 -11.98 -24.66
CA ARG A 82 -35.28 -12.12 -23.19
C ARG A 82 -34.95 -13.55 -22.77
N SER A 83 -35.59 -14.56 -23.35
CA SER A 83 -35.30 -15.97 -23.03
C SER A 83 -33.86 -16.32 -23.37
N LYS A 84 -33.40 -15.99 -24.58
CA LYS A 84 -32.01 -16.22 -25.02
C LYS A 84 -31.00 -15.52 -24.11
N PHE A 85 -31.28 -14.29 -23.70
CA PHE A 85 -30.42 -13.55 -22.79
C PHE A 85 -30.31 -14.23 -21.43
N SER A 86 -31.44 -14.63 -20.82
CA SER A 86 -31.44 -15.34 -19.54
C SER A 86 -30.75 -16.71 -19.63
N GLU A 87 -30.99 -17.46 -20.70
CA GLU A 87 -30.34 -18.76 -20.96
C GLU A 87 -28.83 -18.61 -21.13
N GLN A 88 -28.39 -17.58 -21.87
CA GLN A 88 -26.97 -17.29 -22.07
C GLN A 88 -26.26 -16.98 -20.75
N ILE A 89 -26.87 -16.18 -19.86
CA ILE A 89 -26.32 -15.87 -18.54
C ILE A 89 -26.17 -17.15 -17.70
N VAL A 90 -27.20 -18.02 -17.69
CA VAL A 90 -27.16 -19.27 -16.92
C VAL A 90 -26.06 -20.21 -17.43
N ILE A 91 -25.90 -20.32 -18.75
CA ILE A 91 -24.84 -21.14 -19.36
C ILE A 91 -23.46 -20.58 -19.02
N GLU A 92 -23.28 -19.26 -19.06
CA GLU A 92 -22.01 -18.62 -18.72
C GLU A 92 -21.61 -18.87 -17.26
N ILE A 93 -22.54 -18.70 -16.31
CA ILE A 93 -22.32 -18.99 -14.89
C ILE A 93 -21.98 -20.47 -14.70
N TYR A 94 -22.75 -21.36 -15.32
CA TYR A 94 -22.53 -22.80 -15.21
C TYR A 94 -21.15 -23.20 -15.77
N SER A 95 -20.74 -22.65 -16.92
CA SER A 95 -19.41 -22.91 -17.48
C SER A 95 -18.31 -22.51 -16.51
N ARG A 96 -18.36 -21.28 -15.96
CA ARG A 96 -17.33 -20.78 -15.03
C ARG A 96 -17.31 -21.52 -13.70
N MET A 97 -18.48 -21.94 -13.19
CA MET A 97 -18.58 -22.68 -11.92
C MET A 97 -18.27 -24.18 -12.06
N SER A 98 -18.55 -24.78 -13.22
CA SER A 98 -18.33 -26.22 -13.45
C SER A 98 -16.86 -26.60 -13.59
N GLU A 99 -16.02 -25.65 -14.04
CA GLU A 99 -14.57 -25.82 -14.14
C GLU A 99 -13.86 -25.67 -12.78
N ALA A 100 -14.51 -25.06 -11.79
CA ALA A 100 -13.93 -24.82 -10.48
C ALA A 100 -14.08 -26.05 -9.55
N PRO A 101 -12.99 -26.54 -8.93
CA PRO A 101 -13.07 -27.66 -7.99
C PRO A 101 -13.75 -27.24 -6.68
N ASP A 102 -14.45 -28.18 -6.03
CA ASP A 102 -15.13 -27.95 -4.74
C ASP A 102 -14.14 -27.42 -3.68
N PRO A 103 -14.40 -26.25 -3.08
CA PRO A 103 -13.51 -25.65 -2.09
C PRO A 103 -13.58 -26.35 -0.72
N LYS A 104 -14.66 -27.08 -0.41
CA LYS A 104 -14.85 -27.74 0.89
C LYS A 104 -13.70 -28.69 1.28
N PRO A 105 -13.29 -29.66 0.45
CA PRO A 105 -12.17 -30.56 0.79
C PRO A 105 -10.84 -29.81 0.92
N LEU A 106 -10.61 -28.75 0.13
CA LEU A 106 -9.40 -27.93 0.23
C LEU A 106 -9.36 -27.15 1.54
N LEU A 107 -10.48 -26.57 1.95
CA LEU A 107 -10.60 -25.85 3.22
C LEU A 107 -10.43 -26.80 4.41
N GLN A 108 -11.05 -27.98 4.37
CA GLN A 108 -10.91 -28.97 5.44
C GLN A 108 -9.45 -29.41 5.63
N ASN A 109 -8.74 -29.68 4.53
CA ASN A 109 -7.32 -30.05 4.58
C ASN A 109 -6.43 -28.84 4.96
N SER A 110 -6.80 -27.61 4.60
CA SER A 110 -6.09 -26.42 5.08
C SER A 110 -6.24 -26.21 6.60
N ILE A 111 -7.42 -26.50 7.16
CA ILE A 111 -7.67 -26.47 8.61
C ILE A 111 -6.86 -27.56 9.31
N GLU A 112 -6.83 -28.77 8.75
CA GLU A 112 -6.00 -29.88 9.27
C GLU A 112 -4.49 -29.58 9.18
N LYS A 113 -4.05 -28.86 8.15
CA LYS A 113 -2.67 -28.37 8.06
C LYS A 113 -2.38 -27.29 9.09
N LEU A 114 -3.31 -26.37 9.31
CA LEU A 114 -3.15 -25.31 10.31
C LEU A 114 -3.07 -25.90 11.73
N SER A 115 -3.88 -26.92 12.04
CA SER A 115 -3.76 -27.64 13.31
C SER A 115 -2.40 -28.34 13.42
N LYS A 116 -1.94 -29.00 12.34
CA LYS A 116 -0.59 -29.62 12.30
C LYS A 116 0.54 -28.61 12.46
N VAL A 117 0.37 -27.35 12.05
CA VAL A 117 1.38 -26.29 12.28
C VAL A 117 1.47 -25.98 13.77
N GLU A 118 0.35 -25.92 14.48
CA GLU A 118 0.33 -25.71 15.92
C GLU A 118 0.96 -26.91 16.65
N ASP A 119 0.61 -28.14 16.26
CA ASP A 119 1.26 -29.36 16.78
C ASP A 119 2.78 -29.35 16.51
N ASN A 120 3.22 -28.84 15.36
CA ASN A 120 4.65 -28.69 15.03
C ASN A 120 5.35 -27.66 15.92
N LYS A 121 4.69 -26.58 16.33
CA LYS A 121 5.26 -25.63 17.28
C LYS A 121 5.44 -26.27 18.65
N GLU A 122 4.41 -26.97 19.14
CA GLU A 122 4.52 -27.71 20.40
C GLU A 122 5.60 -28.78 20.35
N LEU A 123 5.72 -29.50 19.23
CA LEU A 123 6.78 -30.49 19.04
C LEU A 123 8.15 -29.84 19.02
N LYS A 124 8.31 -28.68 18.37
CA LYS A 124 9.57 -27.92 18.41
C LYS A 124 9.92 -27.47 19.83
N GLU A 125 8.96 -26.97 20.60
CA GLU A 125 9.18 -26.61 22.00
C GLU A 125 9.53 -27.83 22.85
N LYS A 126 8.88 -28.97 22.63
CA LYS A 126 9.25 -30.23 23.28
C LYS A 126 10.66 -30.68 22.88
N ILE A 127 11.05 -30.51 21.63
CA ILE A 127 12.41 -30.81 21.14
C ILE A 127 13.43 -29.90 21.82
N THR A 128 13.21 -28.58 21.89
CA THR A 128 14.17 -27.68 22.56
C THR A 128 14.30 -28.02 24.04
N VAL A 129 13.19 -28.33 24.73
CA VAL A 129 13.22 -28.78 26.13
C VAL A 129 13.95 -30.13 26.28
N LEU A 130 13.80 -31.05 25.33
CA LEU A 130 14.51 -32.33 25.35
C LEU A 130 15.99 -32.18 25.02
N GLU A 131 16.34 -31.30 24.09
CA GLU A 131 17.73 -30.92 23.77
C GLU A 131 18.41 -30.28 24.98
N ASP A 132 17.74 -29.37 25.68
CA ASP A 132 18.23 -28.78 26.93
C ASP A 132 18.44 -29.84 28.03
N LYS A 133 17.55 -30.82 28.11
CA LYS A 133 17.71 -31.95 29.05
C LYS A 133 18.88 -32.84 28.64
N LEU A 134 19.01 -33.17 27.36
CA LEU A 134 20.09 -34.00 26.84
C LEU A 134 21.45 -33.32 27.06
N ALA A 135 21.54 -32.01 26.82
CA ALA A 135 22.74 -31.22 27.11
C ALA A 135 23.10 -31.28 28.59
N LYS A 136 22.12 -31.13 29.50
CA LYS A 136 22.34 -31.29 30.95
C LYS A 136 22.79 -32.70 31.33
N TYR A 137 22.28 -33.73 30.67
CA TYR A 137 22.72 -35.12 30.89
C TYR A 137 24.15 -35.36 30.36
N ALA A 138 24.50 -34.80 29.21
CA ALA A 138 25.87 -34.87 28.66
C ALA A 138 26.86 -34.14 29.58
N ASP A 139 26.49 -32.98 30.12
CA ASP A 139 27.29 -32.26 31.12
C ASP A 139 27.44 -33.09 32.40
N TYR A 140 26.40 -33.82 32.81
CA TYR A 140 26.46 -34.73 33.97
C TYR A 140 27.39 -35.92 33.74
N GLU A 141 27.37 -36.54 32.56
CA GLU A 141 28.31 -37.62 32.22
C GLU A 141 29.76 -37.12 32.17
N ASN A 142 30.00 -35.92 31.62
CA ASN A 142 31.30 -35.27 31.60
C ASN A 142 31.78 -34.91 33.03
N LEU A 143 30.87 -34.47 33.90
CA LEU A 143 31.20 -34.21 35.30
C LEU A 143 31.53 -35.51 36.04
N LYS A 144 30.81 -36.60 35.75
CA LYS A 144 31.04 -37.91 36.35
C LYS A 144 32.37 -38.52 35.88
N SER A 145 32.71 -38.42 34.60
CA SER A 145 34.01 -38.89 34.10
C SER A 145 35.16 -38.08 34.69
N ARG A 146 35.02 -36.74 34.77
CA ARG A 146 36.01 -35.88 35.43
C ARG A 146 36.18 -36.20 36.91
N LEU A 147 35.09 -36.50 37.62
CA LEU A 147 35.17 -36.92 39.02
C LEU A 147 35.91 -38.26 39.17
N LEU A 148 35.60 -39.24 38.32
CA LEU A 148 36.28 -40.53 38.28
C LEU A 148 37.79 -40.37 38.01
N ASP A 149 38.16 -39.54 37.04
CA ASP A 149 39.56 -39.28 36.69
C ASP A 149 40.30 -38.58 37.84
N LEU A 150 39.66 -37.63 38.52
CA LEU A 150 40.24 -36.98 39.70
C LEU A 150 40.42 -37.98 40.86
N GLU A 151 39.43 -38.84 41.12
CA GLU A 151 39.53 -39.89 42.14
C GLU A 151 40.66 -40.88 41.79
N GLN A 152 40.73 -41.35 40.55
CA GLN A 152 41.77 -42.27 40.09
C GLN A 152 43.17 -41.63 40.17
N ASN A 153 43.31 -40.39 39.71
CA ASN A 153 44.57 -39.65 39.81
C ASN A 153 44.98 -39.43 41.27
N SER A 154 44.03 -39.10 42.15
CA SER A 154 44.32 -38.96 43.58
C SER A 154 44.79 -40.29 44.20
N ALA A 155 44.19 -41.41 43.82
CA ALA A 155 44.56 -42.75 44.27
C ALA A 155 45.96 -43.15 43.77
N VAL A 156 46.28 -42.86 42.51
CA VAL A 156 47.61 -43.12 41.93
C VAL A 156 48.68 -42.26 42.62
N THR A 157 48.42 -40.97 42.84
CA THR A 157 49.35 -40.08 43.56
C THR A 157 49.56 -40.53 44.99
N LEU A 158 48.50 -40.97 45.68
CA LEU A 158 48.60 -41.52 47.04
C LEU A 158 49.43 -42.81 47.07
N SER A 159 49.18 -43.73 46.12
CA SER A 159 49.97 -44.95 45.96
C SER A 159 51.45 -44.65 45.73
N LYS A 160 51.78 -43.74 44.80
CA LYS A 160 53.17 -43.29 44.56
C LYS A 160 53.82 -42.70 45.81
N ARG A 161 53.10 -41.87 46.57
CA ARG A 161 53.60 -41.28 47.82
C ARG A 161 53.83 -42.35 48.90
N LEU A 162 52.97 -43.36 48.96
CA LEU A 162 53.11 -44.48 49.90
C LEU A 162 54.33 -45.34 49.54
N THR A 163 54.51 -45.69 48.26
CA THR A 163 55.68 -46.44 47.80
C THR A 163 56.98 -45.67 48.02
N ALA A 164 56.98 -44.34 47.79
CA ALA A 164 58.13 -43.50 48.07
C ALA A 164 58.48 -43.47 49.56
N LYS A 165 57.46 -43.36 50.44
CA LYS A 165 57.67 -43.44 51.90
C LYS A 165 58.15 -44.81 52.36
N GLU A 166 57.64 -45.88 51.76
CA GLU A 166 58.10 -47.24 52.04
C GLU A 166 59.57 -47.42 51.63
N GLN A 167 59.97 -46.88 50.47
CA GLN A 167 61.36 -46.90 50.02
C GLN A 167 62.29 -46.03 50.88
N GLU A 168 61.84 -44.85 51.33
CA GLU A 168 62.58 -44.02 52.27
C GLU A 168 62.81 -44.75 53.60
N LEU A 169 61.78 -45.42 54.11
CA LEU A 169 61.88 -46.23 55.34
C LEU A 169 62.79 -47.43 55.13
N SER A 170 62.67 -48.16 54.02
CA SER A 170 63.53 -49.32 53.74
C SER A 170 65.00 -48.91 53.63
N SER A 171 65.29 -47.81 52.93
CA SER A 171 66.65 -47.25 52.85
C SER A 171 67.20 -46.85 54.22
N LYS A 172 66.39 -46.18 55.06
CA LYS A 172 66.78 -45.86 56.45
C LYS A 172 67.05 -47.12 57.28
N TRP A 173 66.26 -48.18 57.10
CA TRP A 173 66.45 -49.45 57.79
C TRP A 173 67.71 -50.17 57.30
N GLU A 174 67.97 -50.20 56.00
CA GLU A 174 69.19 -50.78 55.42
C GLU A 174 70.45 -50.04 55.88
N GLU A 175 70.43 -48.70 55.89
CA GLU A 175 71.54 -47.90 56.38
C GLU A 175 71.78 -48.12 57.87
N LYS A 176 70.71 -48.14 58.67
CA LYS A 176 70.81 -48.48 60.09
C LYS A 176 71.40 -49.88 60.27
N GLN A 177 70.94 -50.87 59.50
CA GLN A 177 71.47 -52.24 59.54
C GLN A 177 72.95 -52.30 59.13
N ARG A 178 73.38 -51.51 58.14
CA ARG A 178 74.79 -51.39 57.76
C ARG A 178 75.62 -50.80 58.90
N ASN A 179 75.15 -49.74 59.54
CA ASN A 179 75.83 -49.12 60.69
C ASN A 179 75.94 -50.10 61.87
N TRP A 180 74.87 -50.85 62.19
CA TRP A 180 74.95 -51.89 63.21
C TRP A 180 75.98 -52.98 62.86
N LYS A 181 76.01 -53.45 61.61
CA LYS A 181 77.03 -54.42 61.14
C LYS A 181 78.45 -53.87 61.19
N GLU A 182 78.64 -52.59 60.85
CA GLU A 182 79.94 -51.94 60.93
C GLU A 182 80.40 -51.80 62.38
N ARG A 183 79.50 -51.39 63.28
CA ARG A 183 79.75 -51.32 64.72
C ARG A 183 80.04 -52.70 65.33
N GLU A 184 79.34 -53.73 64.89
CA GLU A 184 79.63 -55.12 65.24
C GLU A 184 81.02 -55.53 64.76
N ASN A 185 81.39 -55.20 63.52
CA ASN A 185 82.73 -55.45 63.00
C ASN A 185 83.82 -54.68 63.76
N GLU A 186 83.59 -53.44 64.15
CA GLU A 186 84.52 -52.68 64.98
C GLU A 186 84.69 -53.28 66.38
N LEU A 187 83.59 -53.67 67.02
CA LEU A 187 83.63 -54.37 68.30
C LEU A 187 84.36 -55.71 68.17
N ASN A 188 84.14 -56.45 67.08
CA ASN A 188 84.89 -57.67 66.76
C ASN A 188 86.38 -57.40 66.56
N LYS A 189 86.76 -56.34 65.84
CA LYS A 189 88.18 -55.93 65.70
C LYS A 189 88.79 -55.57 67.06
N LYS A 190 88.05 -54.85 67.92
CA LYS A 190 88.48 -54.55 69.30
C LYS A 190 88.66 -55.82 70.12
N LEU A 191 87.74 -56.78 69.99
CA LEU A 191 87.84 -58.07 70.67
C LEU A 191 89.05 -58.87 70.18
N VAL A 192 89.29 -58.92 68.87
CA VAL A 192 90.47 -59.59 68.28
C VAL A 192 91.77 -58.92 68.73
N THR A 193 91.85 -57.59 68.71
CA THR A 193 93.05 -56.88 69.18
C THR A 193 93.31 -57.10 70.67
N LEU A 194 92.25 -57.13 71.51
CA LEU A 194 92.35 -57.52 72.92
C LEU A 194 92.76 -58.99 73.09
N GLN A 195 92.28 -59.90 72.26
CA GLN A 195 92.72 -61.30 72.25
C GLN A 195 94.19 -61.44 71.85
N THR A 196 94.64 -60.73 70.81
CA THR A 196 96.07 -60.75 70.41
C THR A 196 96.96 -60.13 71.48
N ASN A 197 96.50 -59.08 72.17
CA ASN A 197 97.21 -58.49 73.29
C ASN A 197 97.27 -59.44 74.48
N ASN A 198 96.17 -60.11 74.84
CA ASN A 198 96.17 -61.14 75.88
C ASN A 198 97.08 -62.30 75.51
N LYS A 199 97.07 -62.78 74.27
CA LYS A 199 98.00 -63.82 73.79
C LYS A 199 99.46 -63.38 73.87
N LEU A 200 99.76 -62.13 73.52
CA LEU A 200 101.11 -61.56 73.66
C LEU A 200 101.51 -61.44 75.13
N LEU A 201 100.57 -61.11 76.03
CA LEU A 201 100.80 -61.11 77.47
C LEU A 201 101.01 -62.54 78.01
N GLU A 202 100.24 -63.53 77.56
CA GLU A 202 100.46 -64.94 77.86
C GLU A 202 101.84 -65.42 77.38
N ASP A 203 102.25 -65.06 76.16
CA ASP A 203 103.59 -65.36 75.62
C ASP A 203 104.72 -64.66 76.39
N LYS A 204 104.44 -63.48 76.98
CA LYS A 204 105.37 -62.81 77.90
C LYS A 204 105.42 -63.48 79.26
N ILE A 205 104.28 -63.93 79.79
CA ILE A 205 104.19 -64.67 81.05
C ILE A 205 104.90 -66.02 80.91
N SER A 206 104.71 -66.75 79.82
CA SER A 206 105.41 -68.03 79.58
C SER A 206 106.94 -67.82 79.50
N LYS A 207 107.40 -66.76 78.82
CA LYS A 207 108.82 -66.37 78.83
C LYS A 207 109.37 -65.96 80.20
N GLN A 208 108.52 -65.40 81.07
CA GLN A 208 108.91 -65.06 82.44
C GLN A 208 108.93 -66.30 83.35
N VAL A 209 108.08 -67.29 83.08
CA VAL A 209 107.97 -68.55 83.83
C VAL A 209 109.10 -69.53 83.50
N ASP A 210 109.70 -69.46 82.30
CA ASP A 210 110.85 -70.29 81.91
C ASP A 210 112.22 -69.85 82.51
N ILE A 211 112.26 -68.84 83.40
CA ILE A 211 113.51 -68.26 83.95
C ILE A 211 113.74 -68.54 85.46
N GLU A 212 112.80 -69.17 86.19
CA GLU A 212 112.99 -69.43 87.64
C GLU A 212 112.80 -70.92 88.02
N GLU A 213 113.87 -71.69 87.83
CA GLU A 213 114.14 -73.02 88.43
C GLU A 213 114.31 -72.95 89.96
N PRO A 214 114.03 -74.04 90.72
CA PRO A 214 114.50 -74.16 92.10
C PRO A 214 115.68 -75.14 92.20
N THR A 215 116.84 -74.66 92.67
CA THR A 215 117.59 -75.38 93.71
C THR A 215 118.20 -74.41 94.72
N GLU A 216 118.08 -74.81 95.98
CA GLU A 216 118.28 -74.03 97.20
C GLU A 216 119.73 -73.58 97.44
N ASN A 217 119.93 -72.35 97.95
CA ASN A 217 120.35 -72.13 99.35
C ASN A 217 120.76 -70.67 99.67
N THR A 218 120.31 -70.22 100.85
CA THR A 218 120.89 -69.17 101.73
C THR A 218 120.57 -67.67 101.50
N LYS A 219 119.79 -67.15 102.47
CA LYS A 219 119.60 -65.78 103.01
C LYS A 219 120.91 -64.95 103.20
N PRO A 220 120.89 -63.68 103.69
CA PRO A 220 119.93 -62.54 103.62
C PRO A 220 120.58 -61.13 103.41
N ASN A 221 119.73 -60.10 103.22
CA ASN A 221 119.86 -58.66 103.59
C ASN A 221 121.09 -57.80 103.17
N ALA A 222 120.83 -56.67 102.48
CA ALA A 222 120.97 -55.29 102.99
C ALA A 222 121.04 -54.23 101.86
N ASP A 223 120.44 -53.06 102.14
CA ASP A 223 120.76 -51.68 101.70
C ASP A 223 121.66 -51.40 100.48
N THR A 224 121.27 -50.37 99.69
CA THR A 224 122.07 -49.15 99.36
C THR A 224 121.33 -48.30 98.31
N ASN A 225 120.97 -47.02 98.57
CA ASN A 225 121.76 -45.80 98.34
C ASN A 225 122.40 -45.76 96.92
N LYS A 226 122.28 -44.75 96.05
CA LYS A 226 122.25 -43.28 96.20
C LYS A 226 122.29 -42.64 94.76
N PRO A 227 122.47 -41.32 94.52
CA PRO A 227 121.55 -40.51 93.69
C PRO A 227 122.24 -39.65 92.59
N SER A 228 121.49 -38.66 92.08
CA SER A 228 121.90 -37.31 91.58
C SER A 228 122.60 -37.15 90.22
N GLN A 229 121.94 -36.42 89.30
CA GLN A 229 122.56 -35.35 88.49
C GLN A 229 121.51 -34.49 87.73
N ASP A 230 121.22 -33.32 88.31
CA ASP A 230 121.39 -31.99 87.74
C ASP A 230 121.00 -31.68 86.27
N ALA A 231 119.94 -30.86 86.16
CA ALA A 231 120.03 -29.47 85.70
C ALA A 231 120.16 -29.09 84.21
N ALA A 232 119.90 -29.98 83.24
CA ALA A 232 119.85 -29.59 81.81
C ALA A 232 118.60 -30.03 81.03
N SER A 233 117.72 -30.84 81.62
CA SER A 233 116.53 -31.41 80.94
C SER A 233 115.24 -30.60 81.12
N SER A 234 115.20 -29.66 82.07
CA SER A 234 113.97 -28.90 82.36
C SER A 234 113.62 -27.86 81.28
N THR A 235 114.60 -27.35 80.50
CA THR A 235 114.31 -26.41 79.40
C THR A 235 113.86 -27.12 78.12
N ASN A 236 114.31 -28.35 77.89
CA ASN A 236 113.84 -29.16 76.76
C ASN A 236 112.47 -29.80 77.05
N SER A 237 112.18 -30.18 78.30
CA SER A 237 110.85 -30.65 78.67
C SER A 237 109.81 -29.52 78.64
N THR A 238 110.15 -28.30 79.04
CA THR A 238 109.22 -27.15 78.94
C THR A 238 109.05 -26.65 77.51
N LYS A 239 110.11 -26.68 76.68
CA LYS A 239 110.00 -26.38 75.24
C LYS A 239 109.21 -27.46 74.51
N SER A 240 109.48 -28.75 74.77
CA SER A 240 108.71 -29.86 74.21
C SER A 240 107.26 -29.89 74.72
N ALA A 241 106.99 -29.51 75.98
CA ALA A 241 105.63 -29.38 76.49
C ALA A 241 104.89 -28.16 75.91
N ALA A 242 105.58 -27.04 75.65
CA ALA A 242 105.01 -25.88 74.98
C ALA A 242 104.75 -26.14 73.49
N GLU A 243 105.67 -26.83 72.81
CA GLU A 243 105.49 -27.31 71.42
C GLU A 243 104.36 -28.33 71.34
N PHE A 244 104.26 -29.26 72.30
CA PHE A 244 103.15 -30.20 72.40
C PHE A 244 101.82 -29.49 72.68
N SER A 245 101.80 -28.49 73.57
CA SER A 245 100.60 -27.68 73.82
C SER A 245 100.18 -26.89 72.59
N LEU A 246 101.12 -26.35 71.81
CA LEU A 246 100.84 -25.66 70.57
C LEU A 246 100.32 -26.64 69.50
N LEU A 247 100.90 -27.83 69.40
CA LEU A 247 100.44 -28.89 68.52
C LEU A 247 99.04 -29.40 68.90
N VAL A 248 98.73 -29.51 70.20
CA VAL A 248 97.39 -29.87 70.68
C VAL A 248 96.39 -28.76 70.35
N GLN A 249 96.74 -27.50 70.53
CA GLN A 249 95.88 -26.38 70.16
C GLN A 249 95.68 -26.28 68.64
N GLU A 250 96.73 -26.52 67.84
CA GLU A 250 96.65 -26.57 66.38
C GLU A 250 95.83 -27.77 65.91
N LEU A 251 95.95 -28.92 66.58
CA LEU A 251 95.12 -30.10 66.36
C LEU A 251 93.66 -29.83 66.72
N GLU A 252 93.38 -29.17 67.85
CA GLU A 252 92.03 -28.80 68.27
C GLU A 252 91.40 -27.78 67.32
N SER A 253 92.16 -26.78 66.87
CA SER A 253 91.71 -25.82 65.86
C SER A 253 91.52 -26.47 64.48
N ALA A 254 92.35 -27.44 64.11
CA ALA A 254 92.19 -28.20 62.88
C ALA A 254 90.94 -29.09 62.98
N GLN A 255 90.71 -29.76 64.12
CA GLN A 255 89.52 -30.55 64.37
C GLN A 255 88.23 -29.71 64.36
N SER A 256 88.23 -28.52 64.96
CA SER A 256 87.07 -27.62 64.90
C SER A 256 86.80 -27.15 63.47
N ARG A 257 87.86 -26.90 62.68
CA ARG A 257 87.73 -26.52 61.28
C ARG A 257 87.26 -27.68 60.41
N ILE A 258 87.71 -28.90 60.68
CA ILE A 258 87.23 -30.12 60.03
C ILE A 258 85.74 -30.30 60.32
N LEU A 259 85.30 -30.17 61.58
CA LEU A 259 83.90 -30.29 61.95
C LEU A 259 83.02 -29.24 61.26
N GLN A 260 83.47 -27.99 61.18
CA GLN A 260 82.73 -26.94 60.44
C GLN A 260 82.70 -27.19 58.93
N LEU A 261 83.77 -27.72 58.35
CA LEU A 261 83.82 -28.09 56.93
C LEU A 261 82.95 -29.33 56.65
N GLU A 262 82.89 -30.27 57.58
CA GLU A 262 82.01 -31.44 57.52
C GLU A 262 80.54 -31.00 57.60
N GLU A 263 80.17 -30.13 58.54
CA GLU A 263 78.83 -29.55 58.64
C GLU A 263 78.45 -28.80 57.36
N ARG A 264 79.35 -27.96 56.84
CA ARG A 264 79.11 -27.23 55.58
C ARG A 264 78.98 -28.18 54.39
N ASN A 265 79.81 -29.22 54.30
CA ASN A 265 79.69 -30.23 53.26
C ASN A 265 78.40 -31.05 53.39
N GLU A 266 77.97 -31.34 54.62
CA GLU A 266 76.69 -32.01 54.89
C GLU A 266 75.51 -31.13 54.45
N THR A 267 75.53 -29.83 54.78
CA THR A 267 74.49 -28.89 54.32
C THR A 267 74.49 -28.74 52.81
N LEU A 268 75.67 -28.60 52.19
CA LEU A 268 75.78 -28.45 50.74
C LEU A 268 75.41 -29.74 50.01
N ASN A 269 75.73 -30.91 50.55
CA ASN A 269 75.25 -32.19 50.01
C ASN A 269 73.75 -32.37 50.23
N GLY A 270 73.17 -31.87 51.32
CA GLY A 270 71.72 -31.86 51.53
C GLY A 270 71.00 -30.96 50.53
N GLU A 271 71.53 -29.76 50.28
CA GLU A 271 71.01 -28.85 49.25
C GLU A 271 71.24 -29.37 47.84
N LEU A 272 72.41 -29.95 47.55
CA LEU A 272 72.70 -30.60 46.29
C LEU A 272 71.75 -31.78 46.10
N SER A 273 71.58 -32.65 47.09
CA SER A 273 70.66 -33.79 47.05
C SER A 273 69.22 -33.35 46.84
N LYS A 274 68.78 -32.23 47.42
CA LYS A 274 67.45 -31.65 47.15
C LYS A 274 67.35 -31.12 45.72
N ALA A 275 68.32 -30.30 45.29
CA ALA A 275 68.37 -29.73 43.94
C ALA A 275 68.57 -30.79 42.82
N THR A 276 69.24 -31.89 43.12
CA THR A 276 69.44 -33.05 42.23
C THR A 276 68.38 -34.12 42.43
N SER A 277 67.55 -34.04 43.49
CA SER A 277 66.44 -34.95 43.70
C SER A 277 65.47 -34.77 42.54
N THR A 278 65.37 -35.81 41.73
CA THR A 278 64.38 -35.92 40.67
C THR A 278 62.98 -35.79 41.23
N GLU A 279 62.76 -36.16 42.50
CA GLU A 279 61.48 -36.09 43.19
C GLU A 279 61.02 -34.65 43.46
N GLU A 280 61.91 -33.73 43.84
CA GLU A 280 61.53 -32.31 44.00
C GLU A 280 61.17 -31.69 42.64
N LYS A 281 61.94 -31.98 41.59
CA LYS A 281 61.64 -31.52 40.23
C LYS A 281 60.34 -32.12 39.70
N GLU A 282 60.09 -33.41 39.92
CA GLU A 282 58.86 -34.09 39.54
C GLU A 282 57.66 -33.55 40.32
N SER A 283 57.83 -33.22 41.61
CA SER A 283 56.78 -32.58 42.41
C SER A 283 56.41 -31.18 41.88
N VAL A 284 57.41 -30.36 41.51
CA VAL A 284 57.18 -29.04 40.93
C VAL A 284 56.55 -29.16 39.54
N LEU A 285 57.01 -30.10 38.71
CA LEU A 285 56.37 -30.38 37.42
C LEU A 285 54.92 -30.82 37.60
N TYR A 286 54.63 -31.73 38.53
CA TYR A 286 53.27 -32.14 38.84
C TYR A 286 52.37 -30.97 39.27
N THR A 287 52.86 -30.06 40.11
CA THR A 287 52.07 -28.86 40.46
C THR A 287 51.82 -27.93 39.27
N LYS A 288 52.78 -27.83 38.35
CA LYS A 288 52.62 -27.05 37.11
C LYS A 288 51.66 -27.74 36.14
N ASP A 289 51.72 -29.05 36.00
CA ASP A 289 50.83 -29.83 35.15
C ASP A 289 49.39 -29.79 35.69
N LEU A 290 49.20 -29.88 37.00
CA LEU A 290 47.90 -29.63 37.63
C LEU A 290 47.39 -28.23 37.30
N LYS A 291 48.26 -27.21 37.38
CA LYS A 291 47.86 -25.84 37.05
C LYS A 291 47.52 -25.65 35.56
N ILE A 292 48.28 -26.30 34.68
CA ILE A 292 48.01 -26.31 33.23
C ILE A 292 46.66 -26.98 32.97
N ASN A 293 46.39 -28.16 33.55
CA ASN A 293 45.11 -28.86 33.40
C ASN A 293 43.92 -28.04 33.93
N GLU A 294 44.08 -27.35 35.07
CA GLU A 294 43.08 -26.42 35.57
C GLU A 294 42.80 -25.32 34.55
N LEU A 295 43.84 -24.65 34.06
CA LEU A 295 43.72 -23.56 33.08
C LEU A 295 43.15 -24.04 31.74
N GLU A 296 43.53 -25.21 31.25
CA GLU A 296 42.97 -25.82 30.03
C GLU A 296 41.49 -26.14 30.22
N SER A 297 41.10 -26.67 31.38
CA SER A 297 39.70 -26.94 31.69
C SER A 297 38.87 -25.67 31.84
N GLU A 298 39.43 -24.62 32.44
CA GLU A 298 38.81 -23.31 32.55
C GLU A 298 38.64 -22.69 31.16
N ASN A 299 39.65 -22.78 30.31
CA ASN A 299 39.61 -22.26 28.94
C ASN A 299 38.61 -23.02 28.06
N ALA A 300 38.48 -24.35 28.23
CA ALA A 300 37.46 -25.15 27.57
C ALA A 300 36.05 -24.76 28.02
N LEU A 301 35.82 -24.59 29.33
CA LEU A 301 34.54 -24.11 29.87
C LEU A 301 34.21 -22.70 29.38
N LEU A 302 35.20 -21.80 29.39
CA LEU A 302 35.03 -20.43 28.91
C LEU A 302 34.69 -20.41 27.42
N SER A 303 35.37 -21.23 26.61
CA SER A 303 35.10 -21.37 25.18
C SER A 303 33.69 -21.90 24.92
N ALA A 304 33.26 -22.94 25.65
CA ALA A 304 31.90 -23.47 25.54
C ALA A 304 30.84 -22.44 25.96
N SER A 305 31.09 -21.68 27.03
CA SER A 305 30.19 -20.61 27.48
C SER A 305 30.11 -19.47 26.45
N PHE A 306 31.23 -19.11 25.84
CA PHE A 306 31.30 -18.08 24.80
C PHE A 306 30.55 -18.50 23.55
N GLU A 307 30.68 -19.76 23.13
CA GLU A 307 29.95 -20.29 21.97
C GLU A 307 28.44 -20.36 22.22
N ARG A 308 28.04 -20.72 23.44
CA ARG A 308 26.63 -20.66 23.87
C ARG A 308 26.07 -19.25 23.81
N GLU A 309 26.75 -18.26 24.38
CA GLU A 309 26.32 -16.86 24.33
C GLU A 309 26.31 -16.32 22.90
N ARG A 310 27.27 -16.72 22.06
CA ARG A 310 27.30 -16.37 20.64
C ARG A 310 26.10 -16.92 19.88
N ASN A 311 25.72 -18.18 20.14
CA ASN A 311 24.55 -18.79 19.52
C ASN A 311 23.25 -18.14 20.00
N ASN A 312 23.15 -17.86 21.31
CA ASN A 312 22.00 -17.14 21.88
C ASN A 312 21.85 -15.75 21.26
N LEU A 313 22.95 -14.99 21.14
CA LEU A 313 22.96 -13.68 20.48
C LEU A 313 22.57 -13.79 19.01
N SER A 314 23.05 -14.83 18.31
CA SER A 314 22.66 -15.09 16.92
C SER A 314 21.15 -15.34 16.79
N ASN A 315 20.56 -16.13 17.70
CA ASN A 315 19.12 -16.42 17.70
C ASN A 315 18.30 -15.15 17.99
N ILE A 316 18.67 -14.38 19.02
CA ILE A 316 18.01 -13.10 19.33
C ILE A 316 18.14 -12.13 18.16
N LYS A 317 19.29 -12.10 17.48
CA LYS A 317 19.49 -11.27 16.29
C LYS A 317 18.58 -11.68 15.15
N THR A 318 18.40 -12.99 14.91
CA THR A 318 17.47 -13.48 13.88
C THR A 318 16.02 -13.16 14.24
N GLU A 319 15.61 -13.33 15.51
CA GLU A 319 14.27 -12.98 16.00
C GLU A 319 13.99 -11.48 15.85
N LEU A 320 14.91 -10.61 16.30
CA LEU A 320 14.79 -9.15 16.11
C LEU A 320 14.74 -8.78 14.63
N GLN A 321 15.49 -9.47 13.77
CA GLN A 321 15.46 -9.22 12.33
C GLN A 321 14.12 -9.63 11.71
N GLU A 322 13.51 -10.72 12.19
CA GLU A 322 12.15 -11.13 11.82
C GLU A 322 11.11 -10.11 12.30
N GLU A 323 11.16 -9.67 13.56
CA GLU A 323 10.26 -8.63 14.10
C GLU A 323 10.38 -7.31 13.33
N ILE A 324 11.60 -6.87 13.02
CA ILE A 324 11.83 -5.68 12.19
C ILE A 324 11.21 -5.85 10.80
N SER A 325 11.32 -7.05 10.21
CA SER A 325 10.72 -7.33 8.90
C SER A 325 9.19 -7.29 8.95
N GLN A 326 8.59 -7.81 10.02
CA GLN A 326 7.14 -7.79 10.26
C GLN A 326 6.64 -6.35 10.45
N LEU A 327 7.26 -5.57 11.35
CA LEU A 327 6.94 -4.16 11.57
C LEU A 327 7.10 -3.31 10.30
N LYS A 328 8.11 -3.61 9.49
CA LYS A 328 8.31 -2.94 8.20
C LYS A 328 7.17 -3.25 7.23
N ASN A 329 6.74 -4.51 7.15
CA ASN A 329 5.61 -4.92 6.31
C ASN A 329 4.30 -4.28 6.78
N GLU A 330 4.03 -4.27 8.09
CA GLU A 330 2.87 -3.58 8.68
C GLU A 330 2.90 -2.07 8.37
N SER A 331 4.06 -1.42 8.54
CA SER A 331 4.22 -0.01 8.19
C SER A 331 3.93 0.25 6.70
N THR A 332 4.35 -0.65 5.81
CA THR A 332 4.01 -0.54 4.37
C THR A 332 2.52 -0.75 4.11
N SER A 333 1.86 -1.68 4.80
CA SER A 333 0.41 -1.89 4.68
C SER A 333 -0.36 -0.66 5.13
N VAL A 334 -0.07 -0.15 6.34
CA VAL A 334 -0.70 1.05 6.89
C VAL A 334 -0.45 2.27 6.01
N LYS A 335 0.75 2.43 5.45
CA LYS A 335 1.02 3.51 4.48
C LYS A 335 0.17 3.36 3.22
N SER A 336 0.01 2.15 2.70
CA SER A 336 -0.84 1.90 1.54
C SER A 336 -2.31 2.17 1.84
N GLU A 337 -2.81 1.74 3.00
CA GLU A 337 -4.17 2.03 3.47
C GLU A 337 -4.39 3.53 3.63
N LEU A 338 -3.45 4.23 4.27
CA LEU A 338 -3.51 5.68 4.43
C LEU A 338 -3.51 6.39 3.06
N GLU A 339 -2.75 5.90 2.09
CA GLU A 339 -2.79 6.40 0.72
C GLU A 339 -4.15 6.14 0.06
N THR A 340 -4.75 4.96 0.24
CA THR A 340 -6.11 4.69 -0.26
C THR A 340 -7.16 5.56 0.41
N VAL A 341 -7.06 5.81 1.72
CA VAL A 341 -7.96 6.69 2.47
C VAL A 341 -7.77 8.13 2.03
N ARG A 342 -6.53 8.59 1.80
CA ARG A 342 -6.26 9.91 1.22
C ARG A 342 -6.86 10.05 -0.16
N ARG A 343 -6.72 9.04 -1.03
CA ARG A 343 -7.35 9.04 -2.37
C ARG A 343 -8.88 9.09 -2.27
N LYS A 344 -9.48 8.30 -1.37
CA LYS A 344 -10.93 8.35 -1.11
C LYS A 344 -11.34 9.73 -0.60
N LEU A 345 -10.65 10.30 0.39
CA LEU A 345 -10.95 11.62 0.93
C LEU A 345 -10.85 12.71 -0.15
N ASN A 346 -9.84 12.64 -1.02
CA ASN A 346 -9.70 13.56 -2.14
C ASN A 346 -10.86 13.41 -3.14
N ASN A 347 -11.28 12.19 -3.44
CA ASN A 347 -12.45 11.93 -4.28
C ASN A 347 -13.76 12.48 -3.67
N TYR A 348 -13.84 12.61 -2.34
CA TYR A 348 -14.99 13.18 -1.63
C TYR A 348 -14.81 14.66 -1.25
N SER A 349 -13.74 15.32 -1.70
CA SER A 349 -13.48 16.73 -1.36
C SER A 349 -14.59 17.67 -1.86
N ASP A 350 -15.17 17.36 -3.02
CA ASP A 350 -16.26 18.12 -3.64
C ASP A 350 -17.64 17.83 -3.01
N TYR A 351 -17.73 16.88 -2.07
CA TYR A 351 -19.01 16.51 -1.44
C TYR A 351 -19.69 17.69 -0.75
N ASN A 352 -18.93 18.56 -0.08
CA ASN A 352 -19.48 19.74 0.57
C ASN A 352 -19.99 20.77 -0.45
N GLN A 353 -19.29 20.94 -1.56
CA GLN A 353 -19.73 21.83 -2.65
C GLN A 353 -21.00 21.29 -3.29
N ILE A 354 -21.06 19.99 -3.61
CA ILE A 354 -22.26 19.33 -4.13
C ILE A 354 -23.41 19.44 -3.11
N LYS A 355 -23.13 19.31 -1.81
CA LYS A 355 -24.16 19.47 -0.76
C LYS A 355 -24.68 20.91 -0.69
N GLU A 356 -23.82 21.91 -0.83
CA GLU A 356 -24.21 23.33 -0.89
C GLU A 356 -24.97 23.66 -2.18
N GLU A 357 -24.51 23.17 -3.33
CA GLU A 357 -25.21 23.28 -4.61
C GLU A 357 -26.57 22.59 -4.55
N LEU A 358 -26.67 21.39 -3.97
CA LEU A 358 -27.95 20.70 -3.79
C LEU A 358 -28.85 21.43 -2.78
N SER A 359 -28.27 21.99 -1.71
CA SER A 359 -29.03 22.78 -0.73
C SER A 359 -29.54 24.08 -1.33
N THR A 360 -28.76 24.76 -2.15
CA THR A 360 -29.17 25.96 -2.87
C THR A 360 -30.19 25.62 -3.94
N LEU A 361 -30.01 24.55 -4.71
CA LEU A 361 -30.99 24.06 -5.67
C LEU A 361 -32.31 23.72 -4.98
N LYS A 362 -32.25 23.08 -3.81
CA LYS A 362 -33.42 22.80 -2.97
C LYS A 362 -34.05 24.08 -2.42
N LYS A 363 -33.27 25.07 -1.97
CA LYS A 363 -33.81 26.37 -1.54
C LYS A 363 -34.51 27.11 -2.68
N ILE A 364 -33.95 27.03 -3.90
CA ILE A 364 -34.49 27.64 -5.12
C ILE A 364 -35.75 26.89 -5.59
N GLU A 365 -35.72 25.55 -5.61
CA GLU A 365 -36.82 24.68 -6.05
C GLU A 365 -38.01 24.73 -5.08
N PHE A 366 -37.75 24.80 -3.77
CA PHE A 366 -38.80 24.87 -2.75
C PHE A 366 -39.17 26.30 -2.34
N GLY A 367 -38.56 27.33 -2.96
CA GLY A 367 -38.94 28.73 -2.77
C GLY A 367 -38.88 29.19 -1.31
N ALA A 368 -37.81 28.80 -0.59
CA ALA A 368 -37.47 29.41 0.69
C ALA A 368 -36.88 30.80 0.43
N ASP A 369 -37.75 31.74 0.10
CA ASP A 369 -37.43 33.17 0.12
C ASP A 369 -37.15 33.54 1.59
N ASP A 370 -35.89 33.80 1.88
CA ASP A 370 -35.32 34.04 3.20
C ASP A 370 -35.67 35.46 3.64
N ASN A 371 -36.95 35.71 3.88
CA ASN A 371 -37.44 37.04 4.29
C ASN A 371 -37.89 37.11 5.75
N ASP A 372 -37.70 36.07 6.56
CA ASP A 372 -37.93 36.18 8.00
C ASP A 372 -36.89 35.38 8.80
N SER A 373 -36.04 36.12 9.51
CA SER A 373 -35.23 35.74 10.69
C SER A 373 -33.74 35.51 10.46
N GLU A 374 -33.01 36.63 10.45
CA GLU A 374 -31.63 36.69 10.95
C GLU A 374 -31.62 36.33 12.45
N GLU A 375 -31.49 35.04 12.80
CA GLU A 375 -30.98 34.65 14.11
C GLU A 375 -29.91 33.56 13.96
N GLU A 376 -28.70 33.99 14.32
CA GLU A 376 -27.49 33.22 14.51
C GLU A 376 -27.75 32.04 15.46
N LEU A 377 -27.88 30.81 14.92
CA LEU A 377 -27.95 29.60 15.73
C LEU A 377 -26.86 28.61 15.32
N VAL A 378 -25.90 28.54 16.25
CA VAL A 378 -24.80 27.60 16.41
C VAL A 378 -25.17 26.18 15.97
N ILE A 379 -24.33 25.62 15.10
CA ILE A 379 -24.46 24.28 14.54
C ILE A 379 -24.13 23.25 15.64
N VAL A 380 -25.17 22.62 16.21
CA VAL A 380 -25.07 21.34 16.91
C VAL A 380 -25.65 20.25 16.00
N HIS A 381 -24.84 19.23 15.78
CA HIS A 381 -25.03 18.13 14.85
C HIS A 381 -26.30 17.31 15.20
N GLY A 382 -27.37 17.42 14.39
CA GLY A 382 -28.61 16.64 14.57
C GLY A 382 -29.88 17.14 13.86
N THR A 383 -29.84 18.25 13.11
CA THR A 383 -31.03 19.05 12.71
C THR A 383 -31.46 18.96 11.25
N GLU A 384 -31.17 17.87 10.52
CA GLU A 384 -31.74 17.71 9.17
C GLU A 384 -33.25 17.37 9.20
N SER A 385 -33.73 16.68 10.26
CA SER A 385 -35.16 16.38 10.44
C SER A 385 -36.00 17.63 10.73
N SER A 386 -35.53 18.53 11.60
CA SER A 386 -36.28 19.72 11.99
C SER A 386 -36.40 20.75 10.87
N LYS A 387 -35.43 20.82 9.96
CA LYS A 387 -35.44 21.72 8.80
C LYS A 387 -36.36 21.21 7.68
N LEU A 388 -36.46 19.89 7.51
CA LEU A 388 -37.45 19.27 6.63
C LEU A 388 -38.87 19.43 7.19
N GLU A 389 -39.04 19.22 8.49
CA GLU A 389 -40.32 19.34 9.16
C GLU A 389 -40.84 20.78 9.14
N SER A 390 -39.99 21.78 9.36
CA SER A 390 -40.38 23.20 9.25
C SER A 390 -40.71 23.62 7.81
N SER A 391 -39.95 23.14 6.83
CA SER A 391 -40.22 23.37 5.40
C SER A 391 -41.54 22.74 4.97
N LEU A 392 -41.80 21.49 5.38
CA LEU A 392 -43.07 20.80 5.13
C LEU A 392 -44.25 21.51 5.82
N LEU A 393 -44.08 22.00 7.04
CA LEU A 393 -45.11 22.77 7.74
C LEU A 393 -45.45 24.07 6.98
N SER A 394 -44.43 24.79 6.53
CA SER A 394 -44.61 26.05 5.79
C SER A 394 -45.30 25.82 4.44
N ALA A 395 -44.92 24.76 3.72
CA ALA A 395 -45.54 24.36 2.46
C ALA A 395 -46.99 23.93 2.67
N ASN A 396 -47.28 23.18 3.74
CA ASN A 396 -48.64 22.78 4.08
C ASN A 396 -49.51 24.00 4.42
N LYS A 397 -48.98 24.97 5.19
CA LYS A 397 -49.68 26.22 5.51
C LYS A 397 -49.95 27.08 4.27
N LYS A 398 -49.01 27.13 3.32
CA LYS A 398 -49.16 27.85 2.03
C LYS A 398 -50.15 27.15 1.09
N LEU A 399 -50.14 25.82 1.05
CA LEU A 399 -51.14 25.05 0.32
C LEU A 399 -52.54 25.24 0.92
N GLN A 400 -52.65 25.26 2.24
CA GLN A 400 -53.92 25.55 2.92
C GLN A 400 -54.41 26.97 2.63
N SER A 401 -53.53 27.98 2.63
CA SER A 401 -53.93 29.36 2.29
C SER A 401 -54.35 29.49 0.83
N SER A 402 -53.61 28.89 -0.11
CA SER A 402 -53.97 28.88 -1.53
C SER A 402 -55.29 28.13 -1.77
N LEU A 403 -55.52 27.02 -1.07
CA LEU A 403 -56.78 26.28 -1.15
C LEU A 403 -57.94 27.11 -0.57
N ALA A 404 -57.72 27.85 0.51
CA ALA A 404 -58.71 28.78 1.04
C ALA A 404 -59.03 29.93 0.06
N GLU A 405 -58.01 30.51 -0.58
CA GLU A 405 -58.17 31.56 -1.58
C GLU A 405 -58.93 31.07 -2.82
N LEU A 406 -58.56 29.91 -3.36
CA LEU A 406 -59.26 29.27 -4.47
C LEU A 406 -60.71 28.90 -4.10
N ARG A 407 -60.98 28.52 -2.84
CA ARG A 407 -62.35 28.30 -2.36
C ARG A 407 -63.16 29.59 -2.35
N VAL A 408 -62.57 30.69 -1.89
CA VAL A 408 -63.24 32.01 -1.89
C VAL A 408 -63.50 32.49 -3.32
N GLU A 409 -62.53 32.34 -4.23
CA GLU A 409 -62.70 32.69 -5.64
C GLU A 409 -63.78 31.83 -6.33
N ASN A 410 -63.85 30.54 -6.01
CA ASN A 410 -64.88 29.65 -6.53
C ASN A 410 -66.27 30.03 -5.98
N ILE A 411 -66.39 30.35 -4.70
CA ILE A 411 -67.65 30.85 -4.11
C ILE A 411 -68.08 32.15 -4.80
N LYS A 412 -67.17 33.09 -5.01
CA LYS A 412 -67.45 34.35 -5.72
C LYS A 412 -67.90 34.10 -7.15
N SER A 413 -67.22 33.21 -7.86
CA SER A 413 -67.59 32.83 -9.24
C SER A 413 -68.96 32.15 -9.30
N ILE A 414 -69.32 31.35 -8.29
CA ILE A 414 -70.65 30.73 -8.16
C ILE A 414 -71.72 31.80 -7.92
N GLU A 415 -71.44 32.80 -7.08
CA GLU A 415 -72.35 33.91 -6.80
C GLU A 415 -72.56 34.81 -8.03
N GLU A 416 -71.49 35.11 -8.78
CA GLU A 416 -71.57 35.81 -10.07
C GLU A 416 -72.37 34.99 -11.10
N ASN A 417 -72.18 33.67 -11.16
CA ASN A 417 -72.98 32.82 -12.04
C ASN A 417 -74.47 32.80 -11.62
N LYS A 418 -74.75 32.88 -10.32
CA LYS A 418 -76.12 32.93 -9.81
C LYS A 418 -76.79 34.26 -10.17
N SER A 419 -76.11 35.39 -9.98
CA SER A 419 -76.66 36.71 -10.35
C SER A 419 -76.85 36.85 -11.86
N LEU A 420 -75.92 36.35 -12.68
CA LEU A 420 -76.08 36.31 -14.14
C LEU A 420 -77.27 35.45 -14.58
N LYS A 421 -77.48 34.29 -13.93
CA LYS A 421 -78.67 33.46 -14.19
C LYS A 421 -79.95 34.19 -13.79
N GLU A 422 -79.99 34.87 -12.65
CA GLU A 422 -81.14 35.68 -12.23
C GLU A 422 -81.43 36.80 -13.23
N HIS A 423 -80.42 37.54 -13.69
CA HIS A 423 -80.58 38.55 -14.73
C HIS A 423 -81.08 37.97 -16.06
N LEU A 424 -80.58 36.81 -16.49
CA LEU A 424 -81.10 36.12 -17.69
C LEU A 424 -82.57 35.75 -17.52
N THR A 425 -82.98 35.25 -16.35
CA THR A 425 -84.40 34.96 -16.10
C THR A 425 -85.27 36.21 -16.09
N GLU A 426 -84.76 37.33 -15.57
CA GLU A 426 -85.48 38.61 -15.59
C GLU A 426 -85.60 39.17 -17.02
N LEU A 427 -84.53 39.09 -17.81
CA LEU A 427 -84.54 39.47 -19.22
C LEU A 427 -85.48 38.59 -20.03
N ASN A 428 -85.47 37.27 -19.81
CA ASN A 428 -86.41 36.36 -20.47
C ASN A 428 -87.86 36.69 -20.11
N LYS A 429 -88.17 37.02 -18.84
CA LYS A 429 -89.50 37.49 -18.45
C LYS A 429 -89.86 38.81 -19.13
N LYS A 430 -88.92 39.74 -19.28
CA LYS A 430 -89.15 41.00 -20.02
C LYS A 430 -89.41 40.74 -21.51
N ILE A 431 -88.68 39.81 -22.12
CA ILE A 431 -88.91 39.38 -23.50
C ILE A 431 -90.30 38.75 -23.63
N GLU A 432 -90.66 37.81 -22.77
CA GLU A 432 -91.99 37.17 -22.77
C GLU A 432 -93.12 38.20 -22.58
N ASN A 433 -92.93 39.19 -21.69
CA ASN A 433 -93.87 40.29 -21.51
C ASN A 433 -93.97 41.15 -22.77
N LEU A 434 -92.84 41.50 -23.40
CA LEU A 434 -92.81 42.27 -24.65
C LEU A 434 -93.43 41.49 -25.80
N GLU A 435 -93.17 40.19 -25.93
CA GLU A 435 -93.80 39.31 -26.92
C GLU A 435 -95.31 39.22 -26.69
N SER A 436 -95.77 39.09 -25.44
CA SER A 436 -97.20 39.08 -25.12
C SER A 436 -97.87 40.43 -25.40
N LEU A 437 -97.18 41.55 -25.14
CA LEU A 437 -97.67 42.88 -25.43
C LEU A 437 -97.68 43.13 -26.92
N ASN A 438 -96.66 42.68 -27.64
CA ASN A 438 -96.57 42.81 -29.09
C ASN A 438 -97.64 41.93 -29.76
N SER A 439 -97.89 40.72 -29.28
CA SER A 439 -99.00 39.88 -29.74
C SER A 439 -100.37 40.53 -29.44
N LYS A 440 -100.54 41.19 -28.30
CA LYS A 440 -101.76 41.99 -28.02
C LYS A 440 -101.88 43.18 -28.97
N LEU A 441 -100.79 43.90 -29.23
CA LEU A 441 -100.76 45.01 -30.16
C LEU A 441 -101.03 44.54 -31.59
N GLU A 442 -100.51 43.40 -32.00
CA GLU A 442 -100.78 42.77 -33.29
C GLU A 442 -102.25 42.35 -33.41
N LEU A 443 -102.84 41.75 -32.37
CA LEU A 443 -104.27 41.43 -32.32
C LEU A 443 -105.16 42.69 -32.31
N ASP A 444 -104.74 43.75 -31.61
CA ASP A 444 -105.45 45.03 -31.57
C ASP A 444 -105.30 45.80 -32.89
N LEU A 445 -104.15 45.68 -33.57
CA LEU A 445 -103.92 46.20 -34.92
C LEU A 445 -104.71 45.41 -35.96
N GLU A 446 -104.81 44.08 -35.85
CA GLU A 446 -105.68 43.25 -36.69
C GLU A 446 -107.14 43.66 -36.52
N ARG A 447 -107.58 43.95 -35.29
CA ARG A 447 -108.90 44.54 -35.03
C ARG A 447 -109.08 45.93 -35.61
N PHE A 448 -108.01 46.73 -35.69
CA PHE A 448 -108.02 48.04 -36.33
C PHE A 448 -108.01 47.92 -37.87
N ASP A 449 -107.27 46.98 -38.46
CA ASP A 449 -107.26 46.68 -39.89
C ASP A 449 -108.63 46.16 -40.37
N ASP A 450 -109.32 45.36 -39.53
CA ASP A 450 -110.72 44.95 -39.76
C ASP A 450 -111.70 46.14 -39.72
N ILE A 451 -111.34 47.25 -39.07
CA ILE A 451 -112.13 48.50 -39.02
C ILE A 451 -111.71 49.45 -40.17
N ASP A 452 -110.43 49.47 -40.57
CA ASP A 452 -109.88 50.31 -41.64
C ASP A 452 -110.13 49.76 -43.05
N GLN A 453 -110.44 48.46 -43.24
CA GLN A 453 -110.93 47.96 -44.54
C GLN A 453 -112.30 48.54 -44.96
N LYS A 454 -112.98 49.31 -44.10
CA LYS A 454 -114.20 50.07 -44.44
C LYS A 454 -114.01 51.57 -44.60
N PHE A 455 -112.80 52.10 -44.40
CA PHE A 455 -112.52 53.51 -44.64
C PHE A 455 -111.16 53.65 -45.33
N ASN A 456 -111.24 54.07 -46.60
CA ASN A 456 -110.23 54.79 -47.35
C ASN A 456 -109.33 53.95 -48.29
N ASP A 457 -109.95 53.50 -49.38
CA ASP A 457 -109.42 53.76 -50.73
C ASP A 457 -108.95 55.23 -50.81
N ASN A 458 -107.64 55.49 -50.82
CA ASN A 458 -106.98 56.55 -51.58
C ASN A 458 -105.50 56.71 -51.18
N ALA A 459 -104.67 56.90 -52.21
CA ALA A 459 -103.32 57.45 -52.20
C ALA A 459 -102.13 56.47 -52.02
N SER A 460 -101.54 56.17 -53.17
CA SER A 460 -100.21 55.62 -53.39
C SER A 460 -99.06 56.54 -52.93
N MET A 461 -97.84 55.96 -52.94
CA MET A 461 -96.52 56.59 -53.21
C MET A 461 -95.56 56.84 -52.03
N ILE A 462 -94.47 56.05 -52.05
CA ILE A 462 -93.04 56.47 -52.13
C ILE A 462 -92.17 56.68 -50.87
N SER A 463 -91.12 55.84 -50.80
CA SER A 463 -89.68 56.09 -50.51
C SER A 463 -89.19 56.86 -49.25
N GLY A 464 -88.44 56.14 -48.41
CA GLY A 464 -86.96 56.23 -48.30
C GLY A 464 -86.25 57.53 -47.86
N VAL A 465 -85.36 57.36 -46.85
CA VAL A 465 -84.01 57.96 -46.69
C VAL A 465 -83.88 59.33 -45.95
N THR A 466 -83.42 59.22 -44.68
CA THR A 466 -82.26 59.91 -44.05
C THR A 466 -82.28 61.40 -43.62
N ARG A 467 -81.76 61.62 -42.38
CA ARG A 467 -80.79 62.64 -41.87
C ARG A 467 -81.24 63.77 -40.92
N GLN A 468 -80.28 64.10 -40.04
CA GLN A 468 -79.99 65.35 -39.30
C GLN A 468 -80.60 65.53 -37.90
N MET A 469 -79.80 65.60 -36.81
CA MET A 469 -78.82 66.62 -36.38
C MET A 469 -79.44 68.00 -36.09
N ASN A 470 -79.22 68.50 -34.87
CA ASN A 470 -78.70 69.85 -34.57
C ASN A 470 -78.76 70.13 -33.05
N ASN A 471 -77.97 71.00 -32.41
CA ASN A 471 -76.66 71.62 -32.65
C ASN A 471 -76.40 72.64 -31.51
N ARG A 472 -75.17 73.18 -31.45
CA ARG A 472 -74.68 74.45 -30.82
C ARG A 472 -74.30 74.39 -29.33
N GLY A 473 -73.19 74.98 -28.89
CA GLY A 473 -72.14 75.84 -29.46
C GLY A 473 -71.43 76.52 -28.27
N GLU A 474 -70.11 76.54 -28.09
CA GLU A 474 -69.03 77.28 -28.78
C GLU A 474 -68.41 78.35 -27.84
N HIS A 475 -67.15 78.19 -27.43
CA HIS A 475 -66.03 79.16 -27.57
C HIS A 475 -64.82 78.90 -26.63
N VAL A 476 -63.65 78.59 -27.24
CA VAL A 476 -62.25 79.08 -27.06
C VAL A 476 -61.78 79.55 -25.66
N GLY A 477 -60.60 79.25 -25.08
CA GLY A 477 -59.40 78.50 -25.46
C GLY A 477 -58.24 78.71 -24.44
N ARG A 478 -57.46 77.65 -24.19
CA ARG A 478 -56.03 77.52 -23.75
C ARG A 478 -55.43 78.39 -22.63
N LEU A 479 -54.88 77.75 -21.59
CA LEU A 479 -53.43 77.62 -21.26
C LEU A 479 -53.23 76.89 -19.90
N SER A 480 -52.24 75.99 -19.82
CA SER A 480 -51.75 75.17 -18.68
C SER A 480 -51.36 76.01 -17.43
N PRO A 481 -51.06 75.50 -16.18
CA PRO A 481 -50.41 74.21 -15.80
C PRO A 481 -50.75 73.64 -14.38
N THR A 482 -49.99 72.63 -13.93
CA THR A 482 -49.56 72.32 -12.53
C THR A 482 -50.57 72.03 -11.40
N SER A 483 -50.41 70.82 -10.85
CA SER A 483 -50.20 70.49 -9.43
C SER A 483 -51.20 70.91 -8.34
N SER A 484 -51.53 69.90 -7.52
CA SER A 484 -51.41 69.93 -6.06
C SER A 484 -52.61 70.38 -5.22
N ILE A 485 -53.05 69.41 -4.41
CA ILE A 485 -53.41 69.52 -2.98
C ILE A 485 -54.90 69.74 -2.60
N VAL A 486 -55.46 68.64 -2.07
CA VAL A 486 -56.20 68.47 -0.81
C VAL A 486 -57.59 69.12 -0.66
N GLY A 487 -58.57 68.27 -0.35
CA GLY A 487 -59.84 68.66 0.29
C GLY A 487 -60.97 67.65 0.08
N ILE A 488 -61.10 66.67 0.98
CA ILE A 488 -62.29 65.81 1.22
C ILE A 488 -63.25 66.66 2.11
N PRO A 489 -64.61 66.59 2.09
CA PRO A 489 -65.43 65.37 2.05
C PRO A 489 -66.81 65.40 1.32
N GLU A 490 -67.38 64.19 1.24
CA GLU A 490 -68.82 63.84 1.31
C GLU A 490 -69.70 63.83 0.04
N ASP A 491 -69.93 62.60 -0.42
CA ASP A 491 -71.18 61.93 -0.79
C ASP A 491 -72.09 62.33 -1.97
N ALA A 492 -72.60 61.24 -2.57
CA ALA A 492 -73.79 61.07 -3.42
C ALA A 492 -73.63 61.17 -4.96
N GLU A 493 -73.43 59.96 -5.53
CA GLU A 493 -74.22 59.38 -6.64
C GLU A 493 -74.48 60.21 -7.92
N LEU A 494 -73.88 59.79 -9.05
CA LEU A 494 -74.53 58.93 -10.05
C LEU A 494 -73.59 58.69 -11.27
N THR A 495 -73.05 57.48 -11.33
CA THR A 495 -72.87 56.62 -12.51
C THR A 495 -72.55 57.25 -13.87
N THR A 496 -71.25 57.32 -14.20
CA THR A 496 -70.71 57.02 -15.55
C THR A 496 -69.19 56.84 -15.46
N SER A 497 -68.71 55.70 -14.95
CA SER A 497 -67.28 55.52 -14.61
C SER A 497 -66.72 54.13 -14.93
N ASN A 498 -67.06 53.54 -16.08
CA ASN A 498 -66.45 52.27 -16.51
C ASN A 498 -65.39 52.41 -17.63
N SER A 499 -65.17 53.60 -18.20
CA SER A 499 -64.06 53.86 -19.13
C SER A 499 -62.85 54.53 -18.49
N ALA A 500 -62.99 55.08 -17.27
CA ALA A 500 -61.92 55.78 -16.56
C ALA A 500 -61.03 54.86 -15.68
N SER A 501 -61.43 53.62 -15.40
CA SER A 501 -60.68 52.70 -14.53
C SER A 501 -59.64 51.84 -15.27
N ILE A 502 -59.76 51.69 -16.59
CA ILE A 502 -58.85 50.81 -17.36
C ILE A 502 -57.51 51.48 -17.68
N LEU A 503 -57.51 52.78 -17.96
CA LEU A 503 -56.30 53.59 -18.17
C LEU A 503 -55.37 53.65 -16.95
N PRO A 504 -55.84 53.86 -15.70
CA PRO A 504 -54.97 53.83 -14.52
C PRO A 504 -54.40 52.42 -14.23
N ILE A 505 -55.10 51.35 -14.63
CA ILE A 505 -54.58 49.98 -14.50
C ILE A 505 -53.51 49.70 -15.55
N ILE A 506 -53.75 50.07 -16.81
CA ILE A 506 -52.78 49.91 -17.90
C ILE A 506 -51.53 50.77 -17.65
N THR A 507 -51.68 51.98 -17.12
CA THR A 507 -50.53 52.82 -16.75
C THR A 507 -49.74 52.24 -15.59
N LYS A 508 -50.38 51.71 -14.53
CA LYS A 508 -49.68 50.99 -13.45
C LYS A 508 -48.98 49.72 -13.93
N GLN A 509 -49.60 48.97 -14.84
CA GLN A 509 -48.96 47.79 -15.45
C GLN A 509 -47.76 48.18 -16.30
N ARG A 510 -47.91 49.18 -17.18
CA ARG A 510 -46.80 49.74 -17.98
C ARG A 510 -45.67 50.25 -17.10
N ASP A 511 -45.99 50.94 -16.01
CA ASP A 511 -44.97 51.50 -15.11
C ASP A 511 -44.25 50.37 -14.34
N ARG A 512 -44.96 49.31 -13.93
CA ARG A 512 -44.34 48.09 -13.39
C ARG A 512 -43.42 47.40 -14.40
N PHE A 513 -43.86 47.26 -15.65
CA PHE A 513 -43.03 46.69 -16.71
C PHE A 513 -41.80 47.57 -16.99
N ARG A 514 -41.96 48.89 -16.96
CA ARG A 514 -40.86 49.85 -17.13
C ARG A 514 -39.85 49.74 -15.98
N THR A 515 -40.30 49.64 -14.73
CA THR A 515 -39.43 49.43 -13.57
C THR A 515 -38.70 48.10 -13.67
N ARG A 516 -39.41 47.00 -13.98
CA ARG A 516 -38.78 45.68 -14.15
C ARG A 516 -37.77 45.66 -15.28
N ASN A 517 -38.05 46.34 -16.40
CA ASN A 517 -37.11 46.43 -17.52
C ASN A 517 -35.89 47.28 -17.14
N MET A 518 -36.07 48.37 -16.39
CA MET A 518 -34.98 49.19 -15.87
C MET A 518 -34.09 48.41 -14.88
N ASP A 519 -34.70 47.60 -14.01
CA ASP A 519 -33.96 46.72 -13.08
C ASP A 519 -33.20 45.62 -13.83
N LEU A 520 -33.79 45.02 -14.86
CA LEU A 520 -33.12 44.04 -15.72
C LEU A 520 -31.96 44.67 -16.51
N GLU A 521 -32.13 45.86 -17.05
CA GLU A 521 -31.05 46.61 -17.70
C GLU A 521 -29.92 46.94 -16.71
N LYS A 522 -30.26 47.28 -15.45
CA LYS A 522 -29.28 47.52 -14.39
C LYS A 522 -28.52 46.26 -14.03
N GLN A 523 -29.19 45.12 -13.85
CA GLN A 523 -28.56 43.82 -13.58
C GLN A 523 -27.67 43.38 -14.76
N LEU A 524 -28.12 43.60 -16.00
CA LEU A 524 -27.34 43.32 -17.20
C LEU A 524 -26.07 44.18 -17.24
N ARG A 525 -26.18 45.49 -16.97
CA ARG A 525 -25.01 46.39 -16.90
C ARG A 525 -24.05 45.97 -15.78
N GLN A 526 -24.57 45.58 -14.62
CA GLN A 526 -23.75 45.10 -13.51
C GLN A 526 -23.02 43.79 -13.87
N GLY A 527 -23.71 42.82 -14.47
CA GLY A 527 -23.09 41.57 -14.91
C GLY A 527 -22.05 41.77 -16.01
N VAL A 528 -22.26 42.74 -16.92
CA VAL A 528 -21.24 43.11 -17.91
C VAL A 528 -20.03 43.75 -17.24
N LEU A 529 -20.22 44.65 -16.27
CA LEU A 529 -19.12 45.26 -15.51
C LEU A 529 -18.31 44.22 -14.73
N GLU A 530 -18.98 43.30 -14.02
CA GLU A 530 -18.33 42.20 -13.31
C GLU A 530 -17.56 41.29 -14.27
N ARG A 531 -18.14 40.97 -15.44
CA ARG A 531 -17.43 40.20 -16.48
C ARG A 531 -16.19 40.92 -16.99
N THR A 532 -16.26 42.24 -17.19
CA THR A 532 -15.08 43.03 -17.59
C THR A 532 -14.02 43.09 -16.51
N LYS A 533 -14.43 43.22 -15.23
CA LYS A 533 -13.52 43.20 -14.07
C LYS A 533 -12.82 41.86 -13.95
N MET A 534 -13.56 40.75 -13.98
CA MET A 534 -13.00 39.39 -13.93
C MET A 534 -12.05 39.10 -15.10
N LYS A 535 -12.35 39.61 -16.30
CA LYS A 535 -11.43 39.52 -17.45
C LYS A 535 -10.16 40.34 -17.24
N ALA A 536 -10.26 41.54 -16.68
CA ALA A 536 -9.10 42.37 -16.37
C ALA A 536 -8.23 41.72 -15.28
N ASP A 537 -8.84 41.18 -14.22
CA ASP A 537 -8.15 40.46 -13.15
C ASP A 537 -7.48 39.19 -13.69
N MET A 538 -8.15 38.43 -14.58
CA MET A 538 -7.56 37.28 -15.26
C MET A 538 -6.34 37.67 -16.11
N SER A 539 -6.44 38.78 -16.85
CA SER A 539 -5.31 39.28 -17.64
C SER A 539 -4.15 39.73 -16.75
N LYS A 540 -4.45 40.37 -15.62
CA LYS A 540 -3.45 40.80 -14.63
C LYS A 540 -2.77 39.60 -13.98
N LEU A 541 -3.53 38.61 -13.51
CA LEU A 541 -3.02 37.35 -12.97
C LEU A 541 -2.14 36.61 -13.97
N LYS A 542 -2.53 36.54 -15.25
CA LYS A 542 -1.69 35.94 -16.30
C LYS A 542 -0.37 36.69 -16.50
N ALA A 543 -0.41 38.03 -16.51
CA ALA A 543 0.80 38.85 -16.64
C ALA A 543 1.71 38.78 -15.40
N ASP A 544 1.12 38.68 -14.20
CA ASP A 544 1.87 38.52 -12.97
C ASP A 544 2.49 37.11 -12.90
N ASN A 545 1.75 36.08 -13.30
CA ASN A 545 2.25 34.70 -13.41
C ASN A 545 3.40 34.58 -14.42
N SER A 546 3.32 35.25 -15.57
CA SER A 546 4.42 35.26 -16.55
C SER A 546 5.66 35.99 -16.00
N LYS A 547 5.49 37.10 -15.28
CA LYS A 547 6.59 37.81 -14.62
C LYS A 547 7.19 37.01 -13.46
N LEU A 548 6.37 36.26 -12.72
CA LEU A 548 6.81 35.33 -11.68
C LEU A 548 7.66 34.22 -12.29
N TYR A 549 7.21 33.63 -13.40
CA TYR A 549 7.97 32.64 -14.14
C TYR A 549 9.31 33.21 -14.65
N GLU A 550 9.29 34.41 -15.22
CA GLU A 550 10.50 35.14 -15.63
C GLU A 550 11.47 35.32 -14.45
N ARG A 551 10.99 35.79 -13.28
CA ARG A 551 11.80 35.95 -12.06
C ARG A 551 12.34 34.62 -11.54
N VAL A 552 11.54 33.55 -11.53
CA VAL A 552 11.96 32.20 -11.10
C VAL A 552 13.03 31.67 -12.03
N ARG A 553 12.89 31.86 -13.35
CA ARG A 553 13.90 31.47 -14.34
C ARG A 553 15.18 32.29 -14.18
N PHE A 554 15.08 33.60 -13.96
CA PHE A 554 16.25 34.45 -13.67
C PHE A 554 16.97 34.02 -12.38
N LEU A 555 16.25 33.78 -11.29
CA LEU A 555 16.84 33.29 -10.03
C LEU A 555 17.43 31.88 -10.16
N SER A 556 16.79 31.00 -10.92
CA SER A 556 17.30 29.66 -11.24
C SER A 556 18.58 29.74 -12.08
N SER A 557 18.65 30.66 -13.05
CA SER A 557 19.86 30.87 -13.87
C SER A 557 21.06 31.43 -13.10
N TYR A 558 20.83 32.11 -11.97
CA TYR A 558 21.88 32.65 -11.09
C TYR A 558 22.36 31.66 -10.01
N LYS A 559 21.70 30.50 -9.84
CA LYS A 559 22.20 29.41 -9.00
C LYS A 559 22.96 28.40 -9.87
N PRO A 560 24.30 28.46 -9.97
CA PRO A 560 25.05 27.34 -10.52
C PRO A 560 25.05 26.23 -9.47
N ASP A 561 24.55 25.06 -9.88
CA ASP A 561 24.96 23.77 -9.35
C ASP A 561 24.72 23.47 -7.86
N SER A 562 23.45 23.40 -7.45
CA SER A 562 23.09 22.68 -6.22
C SER A 562 21.85 21.80 -6.46
N GLY A 563 22.12 20.53 -6.78
CA GLY A 563 21.28 19.37 -6.45
C GLY A 563 19.80 19.42 -6.85
N LYS A 564 19.46 18.76 -7.95
CA LYS A 564 18.07 18.39 -8.31
C LYS A 564 17.43 17.53 -7.21
N ALA A 565 16.78 18.19 -6.24
CA ALA A 565 15.75 17.56 -5.43
C ALA A 565 14.45 17.59 -6.23
N SER A 566 14.24 16.54 -7.02
CA SER A 566 12.99 16.27 -7.72
C SER A 566 11.88 15.96 -6.70
N VAL A 567 11.20 16.99 -6.22
CA VAL A 567 9.90 16.83 -5.56
C VAL A 567 8.87 16.62 -6.66
N THR A 568 8.43 15.38 -6.81
CA THR A 568 7.39 14.95 -7.75
C THR A 568 6.07 15.65 -7.42
N ILE A 569 5.78 16.75 -8.11
CA ILE A 569 4.44 17.33 -8.26
C ILE A 569 4.07 17.16 -9.75
N GLN A 570 3.40 16.06 -10.07
CA GLN A 570 3.07 15.68 -11.45
C GLN A 570 2.02 16.59 -12.11
N ASP A 571 1.25 17.37 -11.35
CA ASP A 571 0.22 18.29 -11.90
C ASP A 571 0.71 19.74 -12.11
N SER A 572 1.84 20.17 -11.51
CA SER A 572 2.35 21.53 -11.73
C SER A 572 3.09 21.67 -13.05
N HIS A 573 3.59 20.55 -13.60
CA HIS A 573 4.39 20.53 -14.82
C HIS A 573 3.64 21.03 -16.04
N ASP A 574 2.31 20.79 -16.12
CA ASP A 574 1.48 21.26 -17.24
C ASP A 574 1.23 22.77 -17.17
N THR A 575 1.02 23.32 -15.97
CA THR A 575 0.84 24.78 -15.80
C THR A 575 2.15 25.53 -16.02
N GLU A 576 3.27 25.00 -15.51
CA GLU A 576 4.60 25.55 -15.72
C GLU A 576 5.01 25.46 -17.19
N ALA A 577 4.72 24.35 -17.86
CA ALA A 577 4.95 24.20 -19.30
C ALA A 577 4.09 25.17 -20.13
N GLN A 578 2.86 25.46 -19.71
CA GLN A 578 2.01 26.43 -20.39
C GLN A 578 2.59 27.85 -20.30
N TYR A 579 3.02 28.28 -19.11
CA TYR A 579 3.63 29.60 -18.94
C TYR A 579 5.05 29.68 -19.51
N SER A 580 5.82 28.58 -19.52
CA SER A 580 7.12 28.51 -20.19
C SER A 580 6.98 28.66 -21.70
N ASN A 581 6.00 28.00 -22.31
CA ASN A 581 5.73 28.10 -23.74
C ASN A 581 5.32 29.53 -24.12
N ILE A 582 4.43 30.16 -23.34
CA ILE A 582 4.03 31.56 -23.54
C ILE A 582 5.22 32.50 -23.42
N TYR A 583 6.11 32.27 -22.44
CA TYR A 583 7.33 33.04 -22.25
C TYR A 583 8.30 32.88 -23.43
N GLU A 584 8.58 31.65 -23.85
CA GLU A 584 9.51 31.36 -24.96
C GLU A 584 8.99 31.84 -26.32
N GLU A 585 7.68 31.79 -26.54
CA GLU A 585 7.01 32.37 -27.70
C GLU A 585 7.09 33.90 -27.69
N SER A 586 6.97 34.53 -26.51
CA SER A 586 7.15 35.99 -26.35
C SER A 586 8.60 36.46 -26.53
N LEU A 587 9.58 35.57 -26.29
CA LEU A 587 11.01 35.86 -26.42
C LEU A 587 11.51 35.74 -27.87
N HIS A 588 10.76 35.10 -28.77
CA HIS A 588 11.11 34.94 -30.18
C HIS A 588 10.20 35.76 -31.12
N PRO A 589 10.54 37.04 -31.41
CA PRO A 589 9.83 37.87 -32.39
C PRO A 589 9.71 37.23 -33.79
N LEU A 590 10.69 36.41 -34.17
CA LEU A 590 10.75 35.73 -35.47
C LEU A 590 9.90 34.43 -35.52
N ALA A 591 9.57 33.82 -34.38
CA ALA A 591 8.72 32.63 -34.34
C ALA A 591 7.28 32.99 -34.71
N ASN A 592 6.77 34.12 -34.19
CA ASN A 592 5.46 34.65 -34.55
C ASN A 592 5.37 34.99 -36.04
N PHE A 593 6.42 35.55 -36.62
CA PHE A 593 6.45 35.87 -38.06
C PHE A 593 6.46 34.59 -38.92
N LYS A 594 7.27 33.59 -38.55
CA LYS A 594 7.33 32.29 -39.24
C LYS A 594 6.03 31.50 -39.10
N GLN A 595 5.36 31.54 -37.95
CA GLN A 595 4.04 30.92 -37.77
C GLN A 595 2.99 31.60 -38.65
N GLN A 596 2.98 32.95 -38.68
CA GLN A 596 2.04 33.71 -39.50
C GLN A 596 2.26 33.50 -41.00
N GLU A 597 3.52 33.36 -41.42
CA GLU A 597 3.90 33.01 -42.80
C GLU A 597 3.47 31.56 -43.15
N LEU A 598 3.71 30.59 -42.26
CA LEU A 598 3.26 29.21 -42.44
C LEU A 598 1.72 29.10 -42.51
N ASP A 599 1.00 29.90 -41.72
CA ASP A 599 -0.45 29.92 -41.75
C ASP A 599 -1.01 30.63 -42.99
N TYR A 600 -0.31 31.65 -43.50
CA TYR A 600 -0.58 32.24 -44.81
C TYR A 600 -0.39 31.20 -45.94
N TYR A 601 0.72 30.44 -45.93
CA TYR A 601 0.96 29.36 -46.89
C TYR A 601 -0.09 28.24 -46.81
N LYS A 602 -0.48 27.81 -45.60
CA LYS A 602 -1.53 26.79 -45.40
C LYS A 602 -2.91 27.25 -45.89
N ARG A 603 -3.22 28.54 -45.76
CA ARG A 603 -4.52 29.08 -46.20
C ARG A 603 -4.60 29.27 -47.72
N ASN A 604 -3.52 29.75 -48.35
CA ASN A 604 -3.54 30.15 -49.75
C ASN A 604 -3.02 29.11 -50.76
N LYS A 605 -2.22 28.10 -50.37
CA LYS A 605 -1.60 27.17 -51.35
C LYS A 605 -2.02 25.70 -51.27
N LEU A 606 -2.89 25.29 -50.35
CA LEU A 606 -3.33 23.89 -50.25
C LEU A 606 -4.60 23.62 -51.06
N SER A 607 -4.59 22.50 -51.79
CA SER A 607 -5.73 21.99 -52.54
C SER A 607 -6.92 21.72 -51.62
N VAL A 608 -8.16 21.85 -52.11
CA VAL A 608 -9.39 21.65 -51.30
C VAL A 608 -9.43 20.25 -50.67
N LEU A 609 -8.90 19.24 -51.36
CA LEU A 609 -8.78 17.87 -50.84
C LEU A 609 -7.72 17.76 -49.74
N GLU A 610 -6.59 18.47 -49.88
CA GLU A 610 -5.57 18.52 -48.84
C GLU A 610 -6.05 19.28 -47.60
N LYS A 611 -6.88 20.31 -47.78
CA LYS A 611 -7.54 21.03 -46.68
C LYS A 611 -8.50 20.12 -45.93
N LEU A 612 -9.31 19.33 -46.63
CA LEU A 612 -10.22 18.37 -46.02
C LEU A 612 -9.43 17.28 -45.27
N PHE A 613 -8.36 16.76 -45.88
CA PHE A 613 -7.46 15.81 -45.24
C PHE A 613 -6.78 16.37 -44.00
N LEU A 614 -6.27 17.61 -44.03
CA LEU A 614 -5.64 18.24 -42.87
C LEU A 614 -6.63 18.52 -41.74
N THR A 615 -7.88 18.86 -42.08
CA THR A 615 -8.95 19.05 -41.09
C THR A 615 -9.31 17.71 -40.45
N PHE A 616 -9.42 16.66 -41.25
CA PHE A 616 -9.67 15.30 -40.80
C PHE A 616 -8.50 14.74 -39.94
N ALA A 617 -7.25 14.92 -40.39
CA ALA A 617 -6.06 14.53 -39.68
C ALA A 617 -5.90 15.28 -38.36
N ARG A 618 -6.23 16.57 -38.33
CA ARG A 618 -6.21 17.37 -37.10
C ARG A 618 -7.26 16.90 -36.10
N VAL A 619 -8.49 16.61 -36.55
CA VAL A 619 -9.54 16.03 -35.69
C VAL A 619 -9.12 14.67 -35.14
N ILE A 620 -8.47 13.83 -35.95
CA ILE A 620 -7.95 12.53 -35.52
C ILE A 620 -6.82 12.70 -34.50
N LEU A 621 -5.86 13.60 -34.72
CA LEU A 621 -4.70 13.78 -33.83
C LEU A 621 -5.01 14.58 -32.55
N GLN A 622 -6.04 15.43 -32.56
CA GLN A 622 -6.32 16.34 -31.44
C GLN A 622 -6.82 15.61 -30.19
N ASN A 623 -7.62 14.54 -30.33
CA ASN A 623 -8.19 13.81 -29.20
C ASN A 623 -7.48 12.45 -29.00
N LYS A 624 -7.27 12.03 -27.75
CA LYS A 624 -6.68 10.72 -27.42
C LYS A 624 -7.62 9.57 -27.82
N ALA A 625 -8.94 9.78 -27.71
CA ALA A 625 -9.95 8.80 -28.10
C ALA A 625 -10.03 8.62 -29.63
N THR A 626 -9.93 9.69 -30.41
CA THR A 626 -9.94 9.63 -31.88
C THR A 626 -8.69 8.95 -32.44
N ARG A 627 -7.53 9.12 -31.78
CA ARG A 627 -6.30 8.39 -32.11
C ARG A 627 -6.45 6.87 -31.91
N ALA A 628 -7.04 6.44 -30.79
CA ALA A 628 -7.31 5.04 -30.53
C ALA A 628 -8.34 4.44 -31.51
N ALA A 629 -9.40 5.19 -31.82
CA ALA A 629 -10.42 4.78 -32.78
C ALA A 629 -9.87 4.61 -34.20
N PHE A 630 -8.99 5.51 -34.64
CA PHE A 630 -8.33 5.40 -35.96
C PHE A 630 -7.40 4.19 -36.03
N LEU A 631 -6.65 3.90 -34.97
CA LEU A 631 -5.79 2.72 -34.90
C LEU A 631 -6.62 1.43 -34.96
N PHE A 632 -7.72 1.38 -34.21
CA PHE A 632 -8.64 0.24 -34.25
C PHE A 632 -9.29 0.08 -35.63
N TYR A 633 -9.67 1.17 -36.29
CA TYR A 633 -10.20 1.15 -37.65
C TYR A 633 -9.18 0.59 -38.65
N CYS A 634 -7.91 1.02 -38.59
CA CYS A 634 -6.85 0.46 -39.42
C CYS A 634 -6.62 -1.04 -39.14
N LEU A 635 -6.62 -1.46 -37.89
CA LEU A 635 -6.45 -2.86 -37.50
C LEU A 635 -7.61 -3.74 -37.98
N ALA A 636 -8.84 -3.25 -37.84
CA ALA A 636 -10.05 -3.91 -38.32
C ALA A 636 -10.06 -4.04 -39.84
N LEU A 637 -9.60 -3.02 -40.57
CA LEU A 637 -9.47 -3.07 -42.03
C LEU A 637 -8.42 -4.12 -42.44
N HIS A 638 -7.27 -4.15 -41.78
CA HIS A 638 -6.26 -5.19 -42.03
C HIS A 638 -6.78 -6.58 -41.68
N GLY A 639 -7.53 -6.73 -40.59
CA GLY A 639 -8.19 -7.99 -40.23
C GLY A 639 -9.25 -8.44 -41.23
N LEU A 640 -10.02 -7.50 -41.80
CA LEU A 640 -11.01 -7.78 -42.84
C LEU A 640 -10.35 -8.19 -44.15
N VAL A 641 -9.28 -7.49 -44.57
CA VAL A 641 -8.49 -7.86 -45.75
C VAL A 641 -7.81 -9.22 -45.54
N PHE A 642 -7.31 -9.50 -44.35
CA PHE A 642 -6.73 -10.79 -44.00
C PHE A 642 -7.78 -11.91 -44.03
N LEU A 643 -8.98 -11.68 -43.48
CA LEU A 643 -10.11 -12.62 -43.55
C LEU A 643 -10.57 -12.85 -44.99
N MET A 644 -10.64 -11.80 -45.81
CA MET A 644 -10.99 -11.92 -47.22
C MET A 644 -9.91 -12.68 -48.00
N SER A 645 -8.64 -12.40 -47.74
CA SER A 645 -7.53 -13.16 -48.32
C SER A 645 -7.57 -14.63 -47.90
N MET A 646 -7.83 -14.91 -46.62
CA MET A 646 -7.93 -16.27 -46.08
C MET A 646 -9.17 -17.02 -46.61
N TYR A 647 -10.28 -16.32 -46.82
CA TYR A 647 -11.49 -16.84 -47.45
C TYR A 647 -11.28 -17.16 -48.94
N VAL A 648 -10.62 -16.27 -49.68
CA VAL A 648 -10.27 -16.49 -51.09
C VAL A 648 -9.27 -17.65 -51.23
N ILE A 649 -8.27 -17.74 -50.35
CA ILE A 649 -7.33 -18.88 -50.32
C ILE A 649 -8.06 -20.20 -49.99
N ASN A 650 -9.05 -20.18 -49.08
CA ASN A 650 -9.88 -21.36 -48.77
C ASN A 650 -10.76 -21.80 -49.95
N ILE A 651 -11.29 -20.84 -50.73
CA ILE A 651 -12.07 -21.14 -51.95
C ILE A 651 -11.19 -21.66 -53.09
N SER A 652 -9.97 -21.13 -53.23
CA SER A 652 -9.01 -21.59 -54.25
C SER A 652 -8.36 -22.94 -53.92
N GLY A 653 -8.53 -23.48 -52.71
CA GLY A 653 -8.02 -24.78 -52.29
C GLY A 653 -8.77 -26.02 -52.81
N TYR A 654 -9.93 -25.84 -53.46
CA TYR A 654 -10.81 -26.94 -53.90
C TYR A 654 -10.91 -27.17 -55.41
N MET A 655 -10.06 -26.56 -56.24
CA MET A 655 -9.97 -26.92 -57.68
C MET A 655 -8.55 -27.31 -58.07
N THR A 656 -8.31 -28.61 -58.20
CA THR A 656 -7.17 -29.16 -58.96
C THR A 656 -7.31 -28.81 -60.45
N PRO A 657 -6.19 -28.60 -61.18
CA PRO A 657 -6.22 -28.11 -62.55
C PRO A 657 -6.47 -29.25 -63.54
N GLU A 658 -7.55 -29.15 -64.32
CA GLU A 658 -7.75 -29.97 -65.52
C GLU A 658 -7.27 -29.19 -66.76
N VAL A 659 -6.44 -29.85 -67.54
CA VAL A 659 -5.72 -29.34 -68.71
C VAL A 659 -6.64 -29.43 -69.94
N GLY A 660 -6.84 -28.32 -70.66
CA GLY A 660 -7.67 -28.34 -71.88
C GLY A 660 -7.85 -27.01 -72.60
N ILE A 661 -6.77 -26.55 -73.25
CA ILE A 661 -6.69 -25.98 -74.62
C ILE A 661 -7.88 -25.13 -75.13
N VAL A 662 -7.61 -23.87 -75.53
CA VAL A 662 -7.83 -23.29 -76.90
C VAL A 662 -7.64 -21.75 -76.90
N GLN A 663 -6.66 -21.32 -77.70
CA GLN A 663 -6.54 -20.12 -78.59
C GLN A 663 -7.08 -18.76 -78.11
N THR A 664 -6.24 -17.76 -77.85
CA THR A 664 -5.52 -16.85 -78.78
C THR A 664 -6.39 -16.03 -79.74
N THR A 665 -6.56 -14.74 -79.43
CA THR A 665 -6.41 -13.57 -80.33
C THR A 665 -5.95 -12.38 -79.46
N THR A 666 -4.71 -11.89 -79.49
CA THR A 666 -4.13 -10.87 -80.42
C THR A 666 -5.07 -9.68 -80.64
N SER A 667 -4.75 -8.40 -80.47
CA SER A 667 -3.52 -7.57 -80.55
C SER A 667 -3.88 -6.19 -79.90
N ALA A 668 -3.01 -5.26 -79.48
CA ALA A 668 -1.76 -4.81 -80.05
C ALA A 668 -0.83 -4.12 -79.01
N THR A 669 0.44 -4.27 -79.32
CA THR A 669 1.71 -3.79 -78.75
C THR A 669 1.94 -2.27 -78.77
N SER A 670 2.75 -1.79 -77.81
CA SER A 670 3.81 -0.81 -78.09
C SER A 670 5.12 -1.31 -77.46
N HIS A 671 6.22 -1.09 -78.17
CA HIS A 671 7.51 -1.81 -78.11
C HIS A 671 8.65 -0.84 -77.77
N GLY A 672 9.76 -1.37 -77.24
CA GLY A 672 11.08 -0.71 -77.12
C GLY A 672 11.74 -0.97 -75.76
N SER A 673 12.54 -2.04 -75.57
CA SER A 673 14.01 -2.15 -75.83
C SER A 673 14.82 -1.64 -74.62
N ASP A 674 15.76 -2.34 -73.98
CA ASP A 674 16.69 -3.38 -74.43
C ASP A 674 17.12 -4.36 -73.32
N THR A 675 17.49 -5.55 -73.77
CA THR A 675 18.02 -6.74 -73.10
C THR A 675 19.54 -6.61 -72.79
N HIS A 676 20.10 -7.27 -71.79
CA HIS A 676 20.55 -8.66 -71.92
C HIS A 676 20.70 -9.37 -70.57
N ALA A 677 19.98 -10.50 -70.48
CA ALA A 677 20.18 -11.61 -69.56
C ALA A 677 21.35 -12.49 -70.02
N ALA A 678 21.97 -13.20 -69.08
CA ALA A 678 21.99 -14.67 -68.99
C ALA A 678 23.10 -15.11 -67.99
N ALA A 679 22.81 -15.65 -66.81
CA ALA A 679 22.06 -16.86 -66.45
C ALA A 679 22.88 -18.15 -66.51
N ALA A 680 22.66 -18.96 -65.46
CA ALA A 680 22.93 -20.39 -65.32
C ALA A 680 24.39 -20.80 -65.08
N ALA A 681 24.72 -21.86 -64.35
CA ALA A 681 24.06 -22.76 -63.40
C ALA A 681 25.14 -23.80 -63.03
N ALA A 682 24.97 -24.50 -61.90
CA ALA A 682 25.54 -25.82 -61.60
C ALA A 682 27.09 -25.95 -61.56
N ALA A 683 27.72 -26.04 -60.39
CA ALA A 683 27.79 -27.21 -59.49
C ALA A 683 28.82 -28.29 -59.92
N VAL A 684 29.60 -28.69 -58.89
CA VAL A 684 30.24 -30.01 -58.66
C VAL A 684 31.74 -30.17 -59.01
N ASN A 685 32.52 -30.31 -57.92
CA ASN A 685 33.75 -31.12 -57.71
C ASN A 685 35.01 -30.84 -58.55
N GLN A 686 36.25 -31.00 -58.08
CA GLN A 686 36.90 -31.30 -56.80
C GLN A 686 38.41 -31.15 -57.10
N GLN A 687 39.22 -30.66 -56.14
CA GLN A 687 40.65 -31.02 -55.93
C GLN A 687 41.67 -30.63 -57.05
N LEU A 688 42.92 -30.21 -56.83
CA LEU A 688 43.89 -30.21 -55.72
C LEU A 688 45.09 -29.33 -56.16
N LEU A 689 45.78 -28.70 -55.19
CA LEU A 689 47.18 -28.20 -55.19
C LEU A 689 47.51 -27.08 -56.20
N ASN A 690 48.30 -26.03 -55.95
CA ASN A 690 49.22 -25.54 -54.92
C ASN A 690 49.53 -24.10 -55.44
N ASP A 691 49.62 -23.02 -54.67
CA ASP A 691 50.68 -22.70 -53.73
C ASP A 691 50.28 -21.43 -52.94
N LEU A 692 50.40 -21.55 -51.61
CA LEU A 692 50.70 -20.47 -50.65
C LEU A 692 52.10 -19.87 -50.99
N PRO A 693 52.55 -18.70 -50.47
CA PRO A 693 52.30 -18.28 -49.08
C PRO A 693 52.25 -16.76 -48.76
N ALA A 694 51.85 -16.53 -47.49
CA ALA A 694 52.30 -15.50 -46.56
C ALA A 694 51.93 -14.03 -46.83
N GLY A 695 51.51 -13.23 -45.86
CA GLY A 695 51.37 -13.45 -44.41
C GLY A 695 51.33 -12.10 -43.68
N PHE A 696 50.83 -12.17 -42.43
CA PHE A 696 50.95 -11.20 -41.33
C PHE A 696 50.26 -9.83 -41.51
N GLN A 697 49.50 -9.30 -40.55
CA GLN A 697 49.47 -9.52 -39.09
C GLN A 697 48.06 -9.26 -38.55
#